data_AF-A0A2N0P307-F1
#
_entry.id   AF-A0A2N0P307-F1
#
_cell.length_a   1.000
_cell.length_b   1.000
_cell.length_c   1.000
_cell.angle_alpha   90.00
_cell.angle_beta   90.00
_cell.angle_gamma   90.00
#
_symmetry.space_group_name_H-M   'P 1'
#
loop_
_entity.id
_entity.type
_entity.pdbx_description
1 polymer ?
#
loop_
_entity_poly.entity_id
_entity_poly.type
_entity_poly.pdbx_seq_one_letter_code
_entity_poly.pdbx_strand_id
1 'polypeptide(L)'
;MPGNTSDQENVENEIQVEEDSTYPLDSNILYRERINNITKRSFNYNIIKEGVYPNGMESKSEKTNNTSRKKSYKIPHGYVVETTWGQGAKKRTVCCEIDYINTTPQFRIKYGANFQHVISSTKSTTYTAINYEQSLKPGTKAKISGPLLFGLQLDSVRRARETRKRGNLIKPAIDCIPSTLEKRAKKIAARIQFNFKNDVKGVYHQSDQVILKNVEFSVNEMNYFQVNYGSESEINKTYQLRSVVKAVDQGQIPRDSYRELAAVEAHLPRENSVSNERIAITNSMNQLVKVLLIDMNGKDKSKETFEFNDESEFTNPEITQEVIDTMGVGIYRSVKDILYYIIPYLKEKKVLKSSDPTIHLRVSGDGRNVGRKIKHVMITFMILNHIERHHHADYHYTTVLYPGTENYHTLEFILNPFLNELESLKNNGLEVAGILWNFELYFSSDWKFLAICLGLNGPTSNYFCPWCSCSKNQHNDLSKDWRIEKNMEQIVTNYKDVNGHIHPPLFKMIAIDHIIFDELHVFLRITDRLWELVLAEIKGHNLFNDLTREVIIKEMQRLKVPFYFWENKVSHNWEYTSLVGDDKEKVLRFFNLKLLFKTSRAKLIRKLWDQFYQIYCAIRDNNTDPEQLKIQALDWLSLFLTPSQGDPNNLKTFVQGLYLPSQVTPYIHALVYHGWELLEKHKRWGLKAFSCSAVEKKNHNQVSTFFRKTLKNGGNPLKRKSAIQEIIEYENRTLYYIYNPLPESIKIKKLRIK
;
A
#
# COMPACT_ATOMS: atom_id res chain seq x y z
N MET A 1 15.86 1.54 82.28
CA MET A 1 16.91 2.52 81.97
C MET A 1 16.28 3.78 81.40
N PRO A 2 16.20 4.85 82.19
CA PRO A 2 16.00 6.19 81.65
C PRO A 2 17.12 7.15 82.06
N GLY A 3 17.38 8.12 81.19
CA GLY A 3 17.85 9.47 81.55
C GLY A 3 19.31 9.63 81.94
N ASN A 4 20.13 10.12 81.01
CA ASN A 4 21.28 10.94 81.36
C ASN A 4 21.53 11.97 80.25
N THR A 5 21.06 13.18 80.47
CA THR A 5 21.53 14.40 79.79
C THR A 5 21.65 15.48 80.85
N SER A 6 22.90 15.75 81.25
CA SER A 6 23.28 16.89 82.06
C SER A 6 23.62 18.06 81.14
N ASP A 7 22.80 19.11 81.21
CA ASP A 7 23.05 20.41 80.58
C ASP A 7 24.13 21.19 81.34
N GLN A 8 25.14 21.67 80.61
CA GLN A 8 25.96 22.82 81.02
C GLN A 8 26.09 23.75 79.80
N GLU A 9 25.33 24.85 79.83
CA GLU A 9 25.41 25.95 78.86
C GLU A 9 26.73 26.70 79.00
N ASN A 10 27.62 26.55 78.01
CA ASN A 10 28.62 27.56 77.67
C ASN A 10 27.94 28.63 76.81
N VAL A 11 27.69 29.81 77.38
CA VAL A 11 27.20 30.96 76.61
C VAL A 11 28.33 31.49 75.71
N GLU A 12 28.38 31.01 74.47
CA GLU A 12 29.20 31.60 73.41
C GLU A 12 28.65 33.00 73.07
N ASN A 13 29.50 34.02 73.14
CA ASN A 13 29.16 35.39 72.74
C ASN A 13 28.77 35.43 71.24
N GLU A 14 27.48 35.44 70.93
CA GLU A 14 27.00 35.42 69.54
C GLU A 14 27.08 36.81 68.89
N ILE A 15 27.78 36.92 67.75
CA ILE A 15 27.83 38.14 66.94
C ILE A 15 26.51 38.25 66.18
N GLN A 16 25.70 39.26 66.48
CA GLN A 16 24.50 39.57 65.72
C GLN A 16 24.82 40.55 64.58
N VAL A 17 24.36 40.21 63.38
CA VAL A 17 24.52 41.03 62.17
C VAL A 17 23.16 41.62 61.79
N GLU A 18 23.11 42.93 61.61
CA GLU A 18 21.92 43.67 61.19
C GLU A 18 22.22 44.42 59.89
N GLU A 19 21.41 44.18 58.86
CA GLU A 19 21.48 44.84 57.55
C GLU A 19 20.14 45.56 57.31
N ASP A 20 20.15 46.89 57.35
CA ASP A 20 19.01 47.73 57.03
C ASP A 20 19.09 48.15 55.55
N SER A 21 18.21 47.56 54.73
CA SER A 21 18.25 47.64 53.27
C SER A 21 16.89 47.36 52.63
N THR A 22 16.48 48.21 51.69
CA THR A 22 15.38 47.95 50.74
C THR A 22 15.90 47.63 49.34
N TYR A 23 17.19 47.32 49.19
CA TYR A 23 17.84 47.04 47.91
C TYR A 23 17.09 45.94 47.12
N PRO A 24 16.80 46.13 45.82
CA PRO A 24 17.38 47.13 44.91
C PRO A 24 16.60 48.46 44.79
N LEU A 25 15.61 48.75 45.64
CA LEU A 25 14.83 50.00 45.57
C LEU A 25 15.64 51.23 46.01
N ASP A 26 16.47 51.08 47.05
CA ASP A 26 17.46 52.06 47.49
C ASP A 26 18.86 51.44 47.39
N SER A 27 19.82 52.19 46.86
CA SER A 27 21.22 51.76 46.74
C SER A 27 22.00 51.88 48.05
N ASN A 28 21.47 52.61 49.03
CA ASN A 28 22.10 52.79 50.34
C ASN A 28 21.77 51.61 51.28
N ILE A 29 22.80 51.05 51.90
CA ILE A 29 22.69 49.91 52.81
C ILE A 29 23.50 50.22 54.08
N LEU A 30 22.84 50.13 55.23
CA LEU A 30 23.46 50.29 56.54
C LEU A 30 23.68 48.90 57.16
N TYR A 31 24.94 48.57 57.44
CA TYR A 31 25.34 47.29 58.01
C TYR A 31 25.95 47.49 59.40
N ARG A 32 25.50 46.74 60.40
CA ARG A 32 25.97 46.80 61.79
C ARG A 32 26.31 45.41 62.32
N GLU A 33 27.47 45.29 62.96
CA GLU A 33 27.84 44.11 63.76
C GLU A 33 27.70 44.44 65.24
N ARG A 34 26.83 43.71 65.97
CA ARG A 34 26.59 43.85 67.40
C ARG A 34 27.14 42.66 68.18
N ILE A 35 27.70 42.92 69.36
CA ILE A 35 28.01 41.91 70.39
C ILE A 35 27.32 42.36 71.66
N ASN A 36 26.50 41.51 72.27
CA ASN A 36 25.75 41.81 73.50
C ASN A 36 25.00 43.15 73.41
N ASN A 37 24.30 43.39 72.30
CA ASN A 37 23.56 44.62 71.96
C ASN A 37 24.40 45.92 71.81
N ILE A 38 25.73 45.86 71.86
CA ILE A 38 26.61 47.01 71.60
C ILE A 38 27.13 46.95 70.15
N THR A 39 26.99 48.05 69.41
CA THR A 39 27.48 48.13 68.02
C THR A 39 29.01 48.18 68.00
N LYS A 40 29.64 47.11 67.52
CA LYS A 40 31.10 46.99 67.40
C LYS A 40 31.62 47.72 66.18
N ARG A 41 30.91 47.59 65.05
CA ARG A 41 31.31 48.11 63.73
C ARG A 41 30.06 48.48 62.94
N SER A 42 30.13 49.59 62.21
CA SER A 42 29.07 50.00 61.28
C SER A 42 29.68 50.47 59.97
N PHE A 43 29.01 50.14 58.87
CA PHE A 43 29.39 50.53 57.52
C PHE A 43 28.16 51.06 56.80
N ASN A 44 28.32 52.15 56.04
CA ASN A 44 27.31 52.55 55.06
C ASN A 44 27.86 52.24 53.67
N TYR A 45 27.09 51.51 52.88
CA TYR A 45 27.37 51.17 51.50
C TYR A 45 26.42 51.92 50.58
N ASN A 46 26.91 52.38 49.45
CA ASN A 46 26.10 52.86 48.33
C ASN A 46 26.48 52.05 47.09
N ILE A 47 25.56 51.19 46.63
CA ILE A 47 25.80 50.28 45.50
C ILE A 47 25.66 51.05 44.18
N ILE A 48 26.79 51.36 43.54
CA ILE A 48 26.83 52.10 42.27
C ILE A 48 26.57 51.17 41.09
N LYS A 49 27.23 50.01 41.06
CA LYS A 49 27.01 48.96 40.06
C LYS A 49 26.93 47.62 40.75
N GLU A 50 25.82 46.92 40.56
CA GLU A 50 25.61 45.60 41.18
C GLU A 50 26.59 44.54 40.66
N GLY A 51 26.99 44.57 39.39
CA GLY A 51 27.84 43.53 38.80
C GLY A 51 27.16 42.16 38.69
N VAL A 52 27.81 41.21 38.02
CA VAL A 52 27.28 39.86 37.74
C VAL A 52 28.26 38.77 38.14
N TYR A 53 27.76 37.63 38.63
CA TYR A 53 28.62 36.46 38.82
C TYR A 53 28.96 35.83 37.46
N PRO A 54 30.24 35.68 37.08
CA PRO A 54 30.61 35.03 35.81
C PRO A 54 30.09 33.58 35.75
N ASN A 55 29.55 33.15 34.61
CA ASN A 55 29.03 31.78 34.39
C ASN A 55 30.14 30.84 33.89
N GLY A 56 30.20 29.60 34.39
CA GLY A 56 31.02 28.53 33.81
C GLY A 56 32.53 28.58 34.09
N MET A 57 33.00 29.49 34.93
CA MET A 57 34.37 29.49 35.48
C MET A 57 34.28 29.24 36.99
N GLU A 58 35.18 28.43 37.57
CA GLU A 58 35.20 28.13 39.00
C GLU A 58 34.98 29.41 39.81
N SER A 59 33.86 29.48 40.54
CA SER A 59 33.48 30.68 41.29
C SER A 59 34.53 30.95 42.37
N LYS A 60 35.51 31.82 42.08
CA LYS A 60 36.49 32.24 43.07
C LYS A 60 35.73 32.85 44.24
N SER A 61 35.83 32.19 45.40
CA SER A 61 35.19 32.64 46.63
C SER A 61 36.27 33.15 47.58
N GLU A 62 36.10 34.34 48.14
CA GLU A 62 37.06 34.85 49.13
C GLU A 62 36.74 34.29 50.51
N LYS A 63 37.74 33.65 51.15
CA LYS A 63 37.61 33.00 52.46
C LYS A 63 38.18 33.94 53.54
N THR A 64 37.43 34.21 54.60
CA THR A 64 37.95 34.92 55.79
C THR A 64 38.57 33.94 56.79
N ASN A 65 39.82 34.17 57.19
CA ASN A 65 40.50 33.41 58.26
C ASN A 65 40.21 34.05 59.62
N ASN A 66 39.08 33.71 60.24
CA ASN A 66 38.87 33.86 61.68
C ASN A 66 38.15 32.60 62.20
N THR A 67 38.56 32.15 63.38
CA THR A 67 38.29 30.84 64.00
C THR A 67 36.88 30.68 64.59
N SER A 68 35.85 31.02 63.81
CA SER A 68 34.48 30.50 63.97
C SER A 68 33.73 30.65 62.64
N ARG A 69 33.33 29.52 62.03
CA ARG A 69 32.64 29.35 60.71
C ARG A 69 33.28 30.11 59.53
N LYS A 70 34.03 29.40 58.67
CA LYS A 70 34.56 29.90 57.38
C LYS A 70 33.41 30.38 56.46
N LYS A 71 33.11 31.68 56.45
CA LYS A 71 32.25 32.30 55.43
C LYS A 71 33.05 32.54 54.15
N SER A 72 32.52 32.10 53.01
CA SER A 72 33.08 32.36 51.69
C SER A 72 32.12 33.19 50.85
N TYR A 73 32.62 34.24 50.18
CA TYR A 73 31.80 35.14 49.39
C TYR A 73 32.11 35.02 47.90
N LYS A 74 31.08 34.86 47.05
CA LYS A 74 31.23 34.86 45.59
C LYS A 74 31.65 36.25 45.11
N ILE A 75 32.61 36.31 44.20
CA ILE A 75 33.14 37.58 43.67
C ILE A 75 32.39 37.97 42.39
N PRO A 76 31.73 39.15 42.33
CA PRO A 76 31.07 39.65 41.13
C PRO A 76 32.05 40.32 40.15
N HIS A 77 31.71 40.33 38.86
CA HIS A 77 32.36 41.08 37.80
C HIS A 77 31.60 42.39 37.52
N GLY A 78 32.31 43.51 37.30
CA GLY A 78 31.70 44.80 37.00
C GLY A 78 30.99 45.42 38.20
N TYR A 79 31.47 45.13 39.41
CA TYR A 79 30.86 45.57 40.67
C TYR A 79 31.56 46.82 41.21
N VAL A 80 30.77 47.80 41.66
CA VAL A 80 31.25 49.07 42.22
C VAL A 80 30.40 49.45 43.42
N VAL A 81 31.05 49.74 44.55
CA VAL A 81 30.39 50.18 45.80
C VAL A 81 31.19 51.30 46.44
N GLU A 82 30.49 52.33 46.90
CA GLU A 82 31.06 53.31 47.82
C GLU A 82 30.81 52.86 49.25
N THR A 83 31.87 52.73 50.03
CA THR A 83 31.81 52.28 51.42
C THR A 83 32.37 53.37 52.32
N THR A 84 31.66 53.64 53.40
CA THR A 84 32.17 54.50 54.48
C THR A 84 32.57 53.69 55.70
N TRP A 85 33.78 53.94 56.21
CA TRP A 85 34.36 53.20 57.34
C TRP A 85 35.15 54.13 58.27
N GLY A 86 35.11 53.85 59.58
CA GLY A 86 35.73 54.67 60.63
C GLY A 86 34.72 55.34 61.56
N GLN A 87 35.19 55.89 62.69
CA GLN A 87 34.33 56.45 63.74
C GLN A 87 34.47 57.98 63.83
N GLY A 88 33.34 58.69 63.99
CA GLY A 88 33.29 60.14 64.18
C GLY A 88 33.97 60.94 63.06
N ALA A 89 34.75 61.96 63.42
CA ALA A 89 35.49 62.82 62.48
C ALA A 89 36.58 62.09 61.66
N LYS A 90 36.80 60.78 61.88
CA LYS A 90 37.74 59.93 61.13
C LYS A 90 37.04 59.01 60.11
N LYS A 91 35.73 59.17 59.89
CA LYS A 91 34.98 58.42 58.87
C LYS A 91 35.51 58.77 57.47
N ARG A 92 35.87 57.76 56.70
CA ARG A 92 36.41 57.91 55.34
C ARG A 92 35.49 57.21 54.36
N THR A 93 35.34 57.81 53.18
CA THR A 93 34.63 57.21 52.05
C THR A 93 35.65 56.66 51.06
N VAL A 94 35.47 55.42 50.65
CA VAL A 94 36.26 54.76 49.60
C VAL A 94 35.34 54.18 48.55
N CYS A 95 35.80 54.13 47.30
CA CYS A 95 35.10 53.46 46.22
C CYS A 95 35.84 52.16 45.89
N CYS A 96 35.14 51.03 46.04
CA CYS A 96 35.67 49.69 45.82
C CYS A 96 35.12 49.14 44.49
N GLU A 97 36.02 48.71 43.61
CA GLU A 97 35.67 48.17 42.29
C GLU A 97 36.23 46.75 42.12
N ILE A 98 35.46 45.89 41.46
CA ILE A 98 35.87 44.53 41.11
C ILE A 98 35.56 44.27 39.63
N ASP A 99 36.62 44.02 38.87
CA ASP A 99 36.56 43.63 37.46
C ASP A 99 37.36 42.35 37.24
N TYR A 100 37.00 41.59 36.21
CA TYR A 100 37.75 40.40 35.81
C TYR A 100 38.52 40.75 34.55
N ILE A 101 39.84 40.58 34.59
CA ILE A 101 40.73 40.71 33.43
C ILE A 101 41.27 39.31 33.14
N ASN A 102 41.02 38.78 31.94
CA ASN A 102 41.48 37.45 31.51
C ASN A 102 41.25 36.36 32.59
N THR A 103 40.03 36.27 33.13
CA THR A 103 39.59 35.31 34.18
C THR A 103 40.13 35.54 35.61
N THR A 104 40.93 36.58 35.83
CA THR A 104 41.46 36.93 37.15
C THR A 104 40.76 38.16 37.72
N PRO A 105 40.17 38.10 38.93
CA PRO A 105 39.57 39.27 39.56
C PRO A 105 40.66 40.27 39.94
N GLN A 106 40.47 41.52 39.55
CA GLN A 106 41.25 42.67 39.96
C GLN A 106 40.39 43.49 40.93
N PHE A 107 40.87 43.63 42.15
CA PHE A 107 40.24 44.41 43.21
C PHE A 107 40.89 45.79 43.26
N ARG A 108 40.09 46.86 43.21
CA ARG A 108 40.57 48.25 43.27
C ARG A 108 39.90 49.01 44.41
N ILE A 109 40.67 49.81 45.14
CA ILE A 109 40.18 50.77 46.13
C ILE A 109 40.61 52.16 45.69
N LYS A 110 39.65 53.04 45.43
CA LYS A 110 39.88 54.44 45.13
C LYS A 110 39.58 55.30 46.36
N TYR A 111 40.44 56.28 46.65
CA TYR A 111 40.37 57.13 47.85
C TYR A 111 41.01 58.51 47.64
N GLY A 112 40.83 59.41 48.59
CA GLY A 112 41.26 60.82 48.49
C GLY A 112 40.17 61.74 47.95
N ALA A 113 40.46 63.04 47.84
CA ALA A 113 39.53 64.00 47.24
C ALA A 113 39.20 63.55 45.79
N ASN A 114 37.91 63.41 45.47
CA ASN A 114 37.41 62.91 44.19
C ASN A 114 37.97 61.54 43.75
N PHE A 115 38.35 60.67 44.70
CA PHE A 115 38.86 59.32 44.41
C PHE A 115 40.12 59.27 43.52
N GLN A 116 40.98 60.29 43.61
CA GLN A 116 42.17 60.45 42.77
C GLN A 116 43.27 59.39 42.99
N HIS A 117 43.32 58.73 44.15
CA HIS A 117 44.32 57.69 44.44
C HIS A 117 43.71 56.30 44.27
N VAL A 118 44.44 55.38 43.63
CA VAL A 118 43.96 54.01 43.34
C VAL A 118 44.97 52.98 43.81
N ILE A 119 44.49 51.98 44.55
CA ILE A 119 45.26 50.79 44.94
C ILE A 119 44.58 49.58 44.33
N SER A 120 45.37 48.76 43.63
CA SER A 120 44.87 47.57 42.95
C SER A 120 45.63 46.31 43.34
N SER A 121 44.95 45.17 43.45
CA SER A 121 45.58 43.86 43.56
C SER A 121 44.74 42.78 42.89
N THR A 122 45.39 41.71 42.43
CA THR A 122 44.75 40.48 41.97
C THR A 122 44.74 39.37 43.01
N LYS A 123 45.36 39.60 44.19
CA LYS A 123 45.52 38.57 45.23
C LYS A 123 44.23 38.30 46.01
N SER A 124 43.65 39.33 46.66
CA SER A 124 42.40 39.24 47.42
C SER A 124 41.89 40.64 47.81
N THR A 125 40.61 40.79 48.17
CA THR A 125 40.11 42.07 48.72
C THR A 125 40.81 42.42 50.03
N THR A 126 41.14 41.42 50.85
CA THR A 126 41.83 41.65 52.13
C THR A 126 43.25 42.17 51.92
N TYR A 127 44.00 41.61 50.96
CA TYR A 127 45.33 42.10 50.63
C TYR A 127 45.28 43.54 50.09
N THR A 128 44.28 43.85 49.27
CA THR A 128 44.05 45.20 48.73
C THR A 128 43.72 46.19 49.86
N ALA A 129 42.89 45.79 50.83
CA ALA A 129 42.57 46.60 52.01
C ALA A 129 43.78 46.85 52.93
N ILE A 130 44.67 45.87 53.07
CA ILE A 130 45.94 46.03 53.82
C ILE A 130 46.85 47.05 53.12
N ASN A 131 47.02 46.94 51.80
CA ASN A 131 47.81 47.90 51.03
C ASN A 131 47.22 49.32 51.13
N TYR A 132 45.89 49.43 51.14
CA TYR A 132 45.20 50.69 51.40
C TYR A 132 45.52 51.27 52.78
N GLU A 133 45.43 50.48 53.85
CA GLU A 133 45.82 50.96 55.19
C GLU A 133 47.28 51.37 55.28
N GLN A 134 48.19 50.60 54.67
CA GLN A 134 49.63 50.92 54.62
C GLN A 134 49.91 52.22 53.86
N SER A 135 49.15 52.51 52.79
CA SER A 135 49.28 53.77 52.04
C SER A 135 48.86 55.00 52.84
N LEU A 136 47.99 54.82 53.83
CA LEU A 136 47.52 55.90 54.71
C LEU A 136 48.41 56.06 55.95
N LYS A 137 48.98 54.95 56.43
CA LYS A 137 49.88 54.90 57.60
C LYS A 137 50.96 53.82 57.38
N PRO A 138 52.15 54.19 56.88
CA PRO A 138 53.25 53.27 56.70
C PRO A 138 53.61 52.58 58.03
N GLY A 139 53.66 51.25 58.07
CA GLY A 139 54.03 50.47 59.26
C GLY A 139 52.89 50.05 60.22
N THR A 140 51.62 50.36 59.91
CA THR A 140 50.48 49.93 60.74
C THR A 140 50.29 48.41 60.78
N LYS A 141 50.01 47.85 61.96
CA LYS A 141 49.58 46.43 62.13
C LYS A 141 48.04 46.26 62.09
N ALA A 142 47.29 47.35 61.88
CA ALA A 142 45.83 47.30 61.81
C ALA A 142 45.36 46.52 60.56
N LYS A 143 44.39 45.62 60.74
CA LYS A 143 43.82 44.80 59.66
C LYS A 143 42.37 45.20 59.39
N ILE A 144 42.08 45.71 58.20
CA ILE A 144 40.72 45.87 57.69
C ILE A 144 40.30 44.58 56.98
N SER A 145 39.07 44.13 57.23
CA SER A 145 38.49 43.00 56.50
C SER A 145 38.13 43.43 55.09
N GLY A 146 38.79 42.84 54.10
CA GLY A 146 38.51 43.11 52.68
C GLY A 146 37.06 42.87 52.29
N PRO A 147 36.46 41.71 52.63
CA PRO A 147 35.07 41.44 52.31
C PRO A 147 34.10 42.47 52.88
N LEU A 148 34.35 42.95 54.12
CA LEU A 148 33.54 44.03 54.71
C LEU A 148 33.77 45.36 53.99
N LEU A 149 35.00 45.71 53.62
CA LEU A 149 35.26 46.95 52.91
C LEU A 149 34.60 46.98 51.52
N PHE A 150 34.60 45.85 50.82
CA PHE A 150 33.95 45.67 49.51
C PHE A 150 32.45 45.36 49.60
N GLY A 151 31.86 45.22 50.79
CA GLY A 151 30.44 44.88 50.95
C GLY A 151 30.04 43.52 50.36
N LEU A 152 30.97 42.56 50.29
CA LEU A 152 30.71 41.23 49.71
C LEU A 152 29.78 40.37 50.58
N GLN A 153 29.62 40.74 51.85
CA GLN A 153 28.74 40.08 52.81
C GLN A 153 27.27 40.50 52.72
N LEU A 154 26.95 41.55 51.93
CA LEU A 154 25.60 42.10 51.87
C LEU A 154 24.61 41.10 51.25
N ASP A 155 23.63 40.68 52.04
CA ASP A 155 22.70 39.63 51.70
C ASP A 155 21.59 40.14 50.75
N SER A 156 21.18 41.40 50.88
CA SER A 156 20.22 42.03 49.95
C SER A 156 20.77 42.10 48.51
N VAL A 157 22.02 42.52 48.34
CA VAL A 157 22.69 42.61 47.03
C VAL A 157 22.92 41.22 46.42
N ARG A 158 23.29 40.22 47.23
CA ARG A 158 23.41 38.83 46.76
C ARG A 158 22.07 38.31 46.21
N ARG A 159 20.97 38.52 46.94
CA ARG A 159 19.62 38.09 46.52
C ARG A 159 19.16 38.78 45.23
N ALA A 160 19.45 40.07 45.06
CA ALA A 160 19.16 40.81 43.83
C ALA A 160 19.91 40.24 42.60
N ARG A 161 21.20 39.90 42.75
CA ARG A 161 22.01 39.32 41.66
C ARG A 161 21.50 37.95 41.22
N GLU A 162 21.11 37.11 42.18
CA GLU A 162 20.67 35.75 41.90
C GLU A 162 19.25 35.73 41.29
N THR A 163 18.40 36.70 41.61
CA THR A 163 17.04 36.82 41.03
C THR A 163 17.04 37.31 39.58
N ARG A 164 17.99 38.17 39.16
CA ARG A 164 18.08 38.66 37.77
C ARG A 164 18.60 37.64 36.74
N LYS A 165 19.27 36.55 37.15
CA LYS A 165 19.86 35.54 36.24
C LYS A 165 18.84 34.62 35.51
N ARG A 166 17.53 34.70 35.79
CA ARG A 166 16.51 33.83 35.17
C ARG A 166 15.69 34.48 34.04
N GLY A 167 15.93 35.74 33.70
CA GLY A 167 15.21 36.45 32.63
C GLY A 167 16.03 36.63 31.35
N ASN A 168 15.57 36.02 30.26
CA ASN A 168 15.84 36.35 28.85
C ASN A 168 17.20 35.98 28.24
N LEU A 169 17.23 34.83 27.56
CA LEU A 169 17.88 34.63 26.25
C LEU A 169 17.22 33.39 25.61
N ILE A 170 16.08 33.56 24.93
CA ILE A 170 15.52 32.50 24.08
C ILE A 170 16.45 32.38 22.87
N LYS A 171 17.26 31.32 22.82
CA LYS A 171 18.16 31.07 21.68
C LYS A 171 17.39 31.03 20.35
N PRO A 172 17.91 31.62 19.26
CA PRO A 172 17.38 31.46 17.91
C PRO A 172 17.22 29.98 17.54
N ALA A 173 16.26 29.68 16.66
CA ALA A 173 15.97 28.29 16.29
C ALA A 173 17.17 27.57 15.65
N ILE A 174 18.02 28.31 14.92
CA ILE A 174 19.24 27.79 14.28
C ILE A 174 20.30 27.31 15.30
N ASP A 175 20.30 27.89 16.51
CA ASP A 175 21.24 27.57 17.58
C ASP A 175 20.64 26.60 18.62
N CYS A 176 19.49 26.00 18.30
CA CYS A 176 18.79 25.07 19.17
C CYS A 176 19.01 23.62 18.71
N ILE A 177 19.30 22.73 19.67
CA ILE A 177 19.22 21.29 19.42
C ILE A 177 17.76 20.86 19.19
N PRO A 178 17.49 19.81 18.40
CA PRO A 178 16.13 19.36 18.06
C PRO A 178 15.21 19.18 19.27
N SER A 179 15.70 18.59 20.36
CA SER A 179 14.93 18.37 21.58
C SER A 179 14.47 19.68 22.26
N THR A 180 15.20 20.78 22.07
CA THR A 180 14.81 22.10 22.56
C THR A 180 13.67 22.68 21.72
N LEU A 181 13.75 22.51 20.40
CA LEU A 181 12.69 22.92 19.48
C LEU A 181 11.40 22.12 19.72
N GLU A 182 11.49 20.80 19.92
CA GLU A 182 10.36 19.95 20.28
C GLU A 182 9.67 20.39 21.57
N LYS A 183 10.45 20.71 22.63
CA LYS A 183 9.89 21.21 23.90
C LYS A 183 9.15 22.53 23.71
N ARG A 184 9.69 23.43 22.89
CA ARG A 184 9.04 24.71 22.54
C ARG A 184 7.75 24.46 21.76
N ALA A 185 7.77 23.54 20.79
CA ALA A 185 6.60 23.19 20.01
C ALA A 185 5.48 22.59 20.88
N LYS A 186 5.82 21.65 21.78
CA LYS A 186 4.86 21.11 22.77
C LYS A 186 4.28 22.19 23.66
N LYS A 187 5.07 23.20 24.05
CA LYS A 187 4.59 24.33 24.86
C LYS A 187 3.58 25.21 24.11
N ILE A 188 3.84 25.50 22.83
CA ILE A 188 2.88 26.21 21.96
C ILE A 188 1.59 25.41 21.85
N ALA A 189 1.69 24.11 21.54
CA ALA A 189 0.57 23.23 21.42
C ALA A 189 -0.28 23.16 22.71
N ALA A 190 0.34 23.01 23.88
CA ALA A 190 -0.39 23.01 25.15
C ALA A 190 -1.21 24.29 25.35
N ARG A 191 -0.66 25.44 24.94
CA ARG A 191 -1.33 26.74 25.04
C ARG A 191 -2.52 26.85 24.07
N ILE A 192 -2.36 26.37 22.84
CA ILE A 192 -3.45 26.34 21.85
C ILE A 192 -4.58 25.42 22.31
N GLN A 193 -4.26 24.24 22.86
CA GLN A 193 -5.28 23.32 23.36
C GLN A 193 -6.10 23.93 24.50
N PHE A 194 -5.45 24.66 25.40
CA PHE A 194 -6.13 25.36 26.49
C PHE A 194 -7.11 26.41 25.94
N ASN A 195 -6.66 27.26 25.01
CA ASN A 195 -7.50 28.29 24.41
C ASN A 195 -8.67 27.69 23.61
N PHE A 196 -8.39 26.67 22.79
CA PHE A 196 -9.42 25.96 22.01
C PHE A 196 -10.56 25.44 22.88
N LYS A 197 -10.26 24.84 24.03
CA LYS A 197 -11.30 24.34 24.97
C LYS A 197 -12.20 25.45 25.51
N ASN A 198 -11.68 26.67 25.65
CA ASN A 198 -12.46 27.81 26.09
C ASN A 198 -13.33 28.35 24.95
N ASP A 199 -12.77 28.49 23.75
CA ASP A 199 -13.44 29.06 22.59
C ASP A 199 -14.59 28.19 22.07
N VAL A 200 -14.44 26.85 22.14
CA VAL A 200 -15.48 25.89 21.72
C VAL A 200 -16.82 26.16 22.41
N LYS A 201 -16.82 26.55 23.69
CA LYS A 201 -18.03 26.81 24.47
C LYS A 201 -18.86 27.99 23.95
N GLY A 202 -18.24 28.91 23.21
CA GLY A 202 -18.90 30.09 22.64
C GLY A 202 -19.29 29.93 21.17
N VAL A 203 -18.83 28.89 20.48
CA VAL A 203 -19.02 28.71 19.02
C VAL A 203 -19.88 27.49 18.70
N TYR A 204 -19.75 26.40 19.45
CA TYR A 204 -20.50 25.16 19.23
C TYR A 204 -21.47 24.90 20.39
N HIS A 205 -22.52 24.11 20.14
CA HIS A 205 -23.48 23.75 21.17
C HIS A 205 -22.87 22.77 22.20
N GLN A 206 -23.34 22.80 23.45
CA GLN A 206 -22.75 22.01 24.54
C GLN A 206 -22.92 20.49 24.38
N SER A 207 -23.87 20.04 23.54
CA SER A 207 -24.04 18.63 23.18
C SER A 207 -23.02 18.14 22.17
N ASP A 208 -22.31 19.04 21.48
CA ASP A 208 -21.42 18.69 20.38
C ASP A 208 -20.02 18.32 20.91
N GLN A 209 -19.51 17.16 20.50
CA GLN A 209 -18.13 16.76 20.82
C GLN A 209 -17.12 17.38 19.86
N VAL A 210 -16.55 18.52 20.26
CA VAL A 210 -15.54 19.22 19.47
C VAL A 210 -14.13 18.90 20.00
N ILE A 211 -13.27 18.38 19.13
CA ILE A 211 -11.93 17.89 19.51
C ILE A 211 -10.86 18.52 18.61
N LEU A 212 -9.84 19.15 19.22
CA LEU A 212 -8.63 19.58 18.53
C LEU A 212 -7.74 18.35 18.29
N LYS A 213 -7.50 18.01 17.02
CA LYS A 213 -6.73 16.80 16.64
C LYS A 213 -5.23 17.04 16.56
N ASN A 214 -4.81 18.12 15.89
CA ASN A 214 -3.41 18.50 15.78
C ASN A 214 -3.27 20.01 15.60
N VAL A 215 -2.03 20.49 15.73
CA VAL A 215 -1.60 21.83 15.34
C VAL A 215 -0.35 21.69 14.49
N GLU A 216 -0.36 22.34 13.33
CA GLU A 216 0.76 22.40 12.39
C GLU A 216 1.26 23.82 12.24
N PHE A 217 2.58 24.00 12.31
CA PHE A 217 3.25 25.29 12.10
C PHE A 217 4.72 25.08 11.73
N SER A 218 5.34 26.07 11.10
CA SER A 218 6.77 26.06 10.79
C SER A 218 7.51 27.18 11.52
N VAL A 219 8.81 26.98 11.73
CA VAL A 219 9.74 28.02 12.20
C VAL A 219 10.79 28.23 11.12
N ASN A 220 10.85 29.46 10.61
CA ASN A 220 11.73 29.88 9.52
C ASN A 220 11.57 29.06 8.23
N GLU A 221 10.38 28.49 7.98
CA GLU A 221 10.08 27.63 6.81
C GLU A 221 10.97 26.38 6.66
N MET A 222 11.83 26.12 7.64
CA MET A 222 12.84 25.06 7.63
C MET A 222 12.53 23.98 8.68
N ASN A 223 11.89 24.36 9.79
CA ASN A 223 11.52 23.44 10.85
C ASN A 223 10.00 23.33 10.95
N TYR A 224 9.44 22.28 10.38
CA TYR A 224 8.01 21.99 10.42
C TYR A 224 7.68 21.18 11.68
N PHE A 225 6.69 21.65 12.45
CA PHE A 225 6.18 20.98 13.63
C PHE A 225 4.72 20.61 13.42
N GLN A 226 4.42 19.34 13.65
CA GLN A 226 3.07 18.85 13.84
C GLN A 226 2.97 18.30 15.26
N VAL A 227 2.04 18.83 16.05
CA VAL A 227 1.77 18.35 17.41
C VAL A 227 0.36 17.80 17.47
N ASN A 228 0.26 16.47 17.60
CA ASN A 228 -1.00 15.75 17.70
C ASN A 228 -1.48 15.71 19.16
N TYR A 229 -2.79 15.86 19.38
CA TYR A 229 -3.42 15.77 20.70
C TYR A 229 -4.21 14.47 20.85
N GLY A 230 -4.09 13.88 22.03
CA GLY A 230 -4.66 12.57 22.37
C GLY A 230 -3.66 11.44 22.21
N SER A 231 -3.97 10.27 22.77
CA SER A 231 -3.32 9.03 22.38
C SER A 231 -3.85 8.66 21.00
N GLU A 232 -2.98 8.61 20.01
CA GLU A 232 -3.27 7.76 18.85
C GLU A 232 -3.49 6.36 19.39
N SER A 233 -4.72 5.83 19.28
CA SER A 233 -4.93 4.41 19.56
C SER A 233 -4.00 3.62 18.65
N GLU A 234 -3.36 2.58 19.18
CA GLU A 234 -2.53 1.67 18.36
C GLU A 234 -3.32 1.13 17.16
N ILE A 235 -4.64 1.00 17.33
CA ILE A 235 -5.62 0.64 16.31
C ILE A 235 -5.64 1.66 15.15
N ASN A 236 -5.64 2.98 15.43
CA ASN A 236 -5.64 4.01 14.38
C ASN A 236 -4.30 4.10 13.63
N LYS A 237 -3.17 3.93 14.33
CA LYS A 237 -1.84 3.86 13.70
C LYS A 237 -1.72 2.65 12.77
N THR A 238 -2.13 1.48 13.26
CA THR A 238 -2.12 0.23 12.50
C THR A 238 -3.03 0.35 11.28
N TYR A 239 -4.21 0.96 11.43
CA TYR A 239 -5.12 1.25 10.32
C TYR A 239 -4.48 2.14 9.24
N GLN A 240 -3.89 3.27 9.64
CA GLN A 240 -3.27 4.21 8.72
C GLN A 240 -2.13 3.51 7.96
N LEU A 241 -1.32 2.73 8.69
CA LEU A 241 -0.23 1.96 8.11
C LEU A 241 -0.74 0.92 7.11
N ARG A 242 -1.75 0.12 7.45
CA ARG A 242 -2.35 -0.87 6.56
C ARG A 242 -3.01 -0.24 5.33
N SER A 243 -3.62 0.93 5.47
CA SER A 243 -4.18 1.70 4.35
C SER A 243 -3.09 2.11 3.36
N VAL A 244 -1.96 2.58 3.87
CA VAL A 244 -0.80 2.93 3.06
C VAL A 244 -0.19 1.69 2.40
N VAL A 245 -0.04 0.57 3.12
CA VAL A 245 0.43 -0.69 2.51
C VAL A 245 -0.49 -1.11 1.37
N LYS A 246 -1.82 -1.07 1.56
CA LYS A 246 -2.80 -1.38 0.52
C LYS A 246 -2.62 -0.45 -0.69
N ALA A 247 -2.48 0.85 -0.48
CA ALA A 247 -2.27 1.82 -1.55
C ALA A 247 -0.94 1.57 -2.31
N VAL A 248 0.12 1.22 -1.59
CA VAL A 248 1.43 0.88 -2.18
C VAL A 248 1.33 -0.38 -3.03
N ASP A 249 0.67 -1.44 -2.54
CA ASP A 249 0.50 -2.68 -3.28
C ASP A 249 -0.43 -2.50 -4.50
N GLN A 250 -1.60 -1.87 -4.34
CA GLN A 250 -2.54 -1.65 -5.44
C GLN A 250 -2.01 -0.66 -6.47
N GLY A 251 -1.31 0.40 -6.02
CA GLY A 251 -0.66 1.38 -6.88
C GLY A 251 0.67 0.91 -7.47
N GLN A 252 1.19 -0.24 -7.02
CA GLN A 252 2.50 -0.79 -7.42
C GLN A 252 3.62 0.23 -7.23
N ILE A 253 3.58 0.96 -6.11
CA ILE A 253 4.52 2.05 -5.84
C ILE A 253 5.88 1.41 -5.46
N PRO A 254 6.95 1.65 -6.24
CA PRO A 254 8.27 1.16 -5.90
C PRO A 254 8.73 1.70 -4.54
N ARG A 255 9.57 0.91 -3.85
CA ARG A 255 10.12 1.28 -2.54
C ARG A 255 10.76 2.66 -2.54
N ASP A 256 11.58 2.96 -3.55
CA ASP A 256 12.28 4.25 -3.66
C ASP A 256 11.31 5.41 -3.95
N SER A 257 10.33 5.20 -4.83
CA SER A 257 9.27 6.20 -5.08
C SER A 257 8.44 6.48 -3.83
N TYR A 258 8.13 5.45 -3.03
CA TYR A 258 7.45 5.65 -1.75
C TYR A 258 8.33 6.40 -0.74
N ARG A 259 9.65 6.14 -0.72
CA ARG A 259 10.59 6.88 0.13
C ARG A 259 10.62 8.37 -0.22
N GLU A 260 10.61 8.71 -1.50
CA GLU A 260 10.53 10.10 -1.96
C GLU A 260 9.20 10.74 -1.54
N LEU A 261 8.07 10.05 -1.72
CA LEU A 261 6.75 10.52 -1.27
C LEU A 261 6.71 10.77 0.25
N ALA A 262 7.19 9.81 1.04
CA ALA A 262 7.23 9.91 2.50
C ALA A 262 8.25 10.93 3.02
N ALA A 263 9.23 11.34 2.20
CA ALA A 263 10.16 12.41 2.54
C ALA A 263 9.53 13.81 2.41
N VAL A 264 8.56 13.96 1.49
CA VAL A 264 7.86 15.23 1.25
C VAL A 264 6.63 15.37 2.15
N GLU A 265 5.90 14.27 2.40
CA GLU A 265 4.68 14.28 3.20
C GLU A 265 4.92 13.70 4.60
N ALA A 266 4.99 14.57 5.61
CA ALA A 266 5.32 14.21 6.99
C ALA A 266 4.28 13.27 7.64
N HIS A 267 3.05 13.25 7.12
CA HIS A 267 1.98 12.38 7.61
C HIS A 267 2.05 10.95 7.07
N LEU A 268 2.90 10.66 6.08
CA LEU A 268 3.06 9.31 5.57
C LEU A 268 3.96 8.48 6.51
N PRO A 269 3.60 7.23 6.80
CA PRO A 269 4.47 6.33 7.55
C PRO A 269 5.81 6.13 6.85
N ARG A 270 6.88 5.98 7.64
CA ARG A 270 8.22 5.69 7.09
C ARG A 270 8.20 4.38 6.30
N GLU A 271 8.98 4.33 5.24
CA GLU A 271 9.03 3.16 4.35
C GLU A 271 9.33 1.85 5.11
N ASN A 272 10.27 1.84 6.06
CA ASN A 272 10.55 0.64 6.86
C ASN A 272 9.31 0.15 7.63
N SER A 273 8.47 1.05 8.15
CA SER A 273 7.22 0.70 8.84
C SER A 273 6.23 0.07 7.87
N VAL A 274 6.08 0.63 6.66
CA VAL A 274 5.21 0.10 5.61
C VAL A 274 5.70 -1.28 5.17
N SER A 275 7.01 -1.45 4.94
CA SER A 275 7.60 -2.74 4.57
C SER A 275 7.40 -3.79 5.66
N ASN A 276 7.59 -3.44 6.93
CA ASN A 276 7.40 -4.37 8.05
C ASN A 276 5.94 -4.80 8.18
N GLU A 277 4.99 -3.86 8.06
CA GLU A 277 3.55 -4.19 8.11
C GLU A 277 3.15 -5.05 6.90
N ARG A 278 3.69 -4.79 5.72
CA ARG A 278 3.48 -5.63 4.52
C ARG A 278 3.94 -7.08 4.74
N ILE A 279 5.12 -7.26 5.35
CA ILE A 279 5.64 -8.57 5.75
C ILE A 279 4.74 -9.21 6.81
N ALA A 280 4.29 -8.44 7.81
CA ALA A 280 3.38 -8.94 8.85
C ALA A 280 2.06 -9.45 8.26
N ILE A 281 1.44 -8.70 7.33
CA ILE A 281 0.23 -9.14 6.62
C ILE A 281 0.52 -10.40 5.81
N THR A 282 1.65 -10.46 5.10
CA THR A 282 2.00 -11.65 4.29
C THR A 282 2.21 -12.88 5.16
N ASN A 283 2.90 -12.75 6.30
CA ASN A 283 3.10 -13.84 7.25
C ASN A 283 1.78 -14.30 7.87
N SER A 284 0.91 -13.37 8.26
CA SER A 284 -0.42 -13.68 8.78
C SER A 284 -1.26 -14.41 7.73
N MET A 285 -1.26 -13.94 6.49
CA MET A 285 -2.00 -14.59 5.41
C MET A 285 -1.41 -15.95 5.05
N ASN A 286 -0.10 -16.15 5.10
CA ASN A 286 0.52 -17.45 4.85
C ASN A 286 0.24 -18.47 5.97
N GLN A 287 -0.15 -18.02 7.17
CA GLN A 287 -0.65 -18.91 8.24
C GLN A 287 -2.11 -19.32 8.01
N LEU A 288 -2.93 -18.44 7.45
CA LEU A 288 -4.37 -18.67 7.21
C LEU A 288 -4.66 -19.36 5.87
N VAL A 289 -3.94 -18.97 4.83
CA VAL A 289 -4.01 -19.49 3.47
C VAL A 289 -2.59 -19.81 3.02
N LYS A 290 -2.16 -21.03 3.33
CA LYS A 290 -0.78 -21.46 3.10
C LYS A 290 -0.49 -21.54 1.59
N VAL A 291 0.66 -21.00 1.19
CA VAL A 291 1.21 -21.17 -0.15
C VAL A 291 2.11 -22.41 -0.14
N LEU A 292 1.73 -23.43 -0.90
CA LEU A 292 2.48 -24.66 -1.06
C LEU A 292 3.22 -24.65 -2.40
N LEU A 293 4.49 -25.03 -2.36
CA LEU A 293 5.32 -25.24 -3.54
C LEU A 293 5.27 -26.72 -3.92
N ILE A 294 4.95 -27.01 -5.17
CA ILE A 294 4.91 -28.36 -5.74
C ILE A 294 6.08 -28.50 -6.71
N ASP A 295 6.94 -29.49 -6.48
CA ASP A 295 7.99 -29.84 -7.43
C ASP A 295 7.39 -30.59 -8.62
N MET A 296 7.48 -29.97 -9.78
CA MET A 296 7.01 -30.46 -11.08
C MET A 296 8.07 -31.30 -11.81
N ASN A 297 9.34 -31.26 -11.40
CA ASN A 297 10.43 -32.02 -12.01
C ASN A 297 10.43 -33.51 -11.61
N GLY A 298 9.66 -33.89 -10.58
CA GLY A 298 9.41 -35.29 -10.23
C GLY A 298 8.69 -36.10 -11.32
N LYS A 299 8.31 -35.46 -12.44
CA LYS A 299 7.63 -36.08 -13.58
C LYS A 299 8.50 -36.94 -14.48
N ASP A 300 9.82 -36.71 -14.57
CA ASP A 300 10.63 -37.34 -15.63
C ASP A 300 11.90 -38.05 -15.15
N LYS A 301 11.76 -39.37 -14.96
CA LYS A 301 12.75 -40.36 -15.46
C LYS A 301 12.42 -40.81 -16.90
N SER A 302 11.50 -40.15 -17.62
CA SER A 302 11.08 -40.60 -18.96
C SER A 302 10.74 -39.45 -19.91
N LYS A 303 11.80 -38.93 -20.57
CA LYS A 303 11.82 -38.39 -21.93
C LYS A 303 10.81 -37.28 -22.27
N GLU A 304 11.29 -36.05 -22.33
CA GLU A 304 10.96 -35.12 -23.42
C GLU A 304 12.07 -34.04 -23.53
N THR A 305 12.81 -34.07 -24.63
CA THR A 305 13.83 -33.08 -24.98
C THR A 305 13.12 -31.88 -25.59
N PHE A 306 13.24 -30.69 -24.98
CA PHE A 306 12.73 -29.44 -25.56
C PHE A 306 13.54 -29.08 -26.82
N GLU A 307 12.95 -29.21 -28.02
CA GLU A 307 13.52 -28.67 -29.25
C GLU A 307 13.26 -27.14 -29.33
N PHE A 308 14.33 -26.36 -29.23
CA PHE A 308 14.32 -24.92 -29.43
C PHE A 308 14.64 -24.59 -30.90
N ASN A 309 13.64 -24.19 -31.69
CA ASN A 309 13.87 -23.49 -32.96
C ASN A 309 13.46 -22.02 -32.82
N ASP A 310 14.45 -21.14 -32.68
CA ASP A 310 14.67 -19.99 -33.56
C ASP A 310 15.72 -19.06 -32.96
N GLU A 311 16.74 -18.79 -33.78
CA GLU A 311 17.84 -17.86 -33.54
C GLU A 311 17.34 -16.41 -33.51
N SER A 312 17.41 -15.77 -32.35
CA SER A 312 17.66 -14.33 -32.27
C SER A 312 18.37 -14.01 -30.95
N GLU A 313 19.53 -13.38 -31.10
CA GLU A 313 20.54 -13.08 -30.10
C GLU A 313 20.06 -12.12 -29.00
N PHE A 314 20.85 -12.07 -27.92
CA PHE A 314 20.64 -11.45 -26.59
C PHE A 314 19.91 -12.30 -25.55
N THR A 315 20.44 -13.48 -25.24
CA THR A 315 20.19 -14.19 -23.98
C THR A 315 21.32 -13.91 -22.98
N ASN A 316 21.00 -13.22 -21.88
CA ASN A 316 21.87 -13.19 -20.71
C ASN A 316 21.89 -14.61 -20.09
N PRO A 317 23.05 -15.30 -20.00
CA PRO A 317 23.14 -16.69 -19.55
C PRO A 317 22.57 -16.91 -18.14
N GLU A 318 22.71 -15.93 -17.25
CA GLU A 318 22.21 -16.00 -15.87
C GLU A 318 20.68 -16.03 -15.79
N ILE A 319 19.98 -15.33 -16.70
CA ILE A 319 18.51 -15.32 -16.79
C ILE A 319 18.00 -16.68 -17.30
N THR A 320 18.77 -17.29 -18.20
CA THR A 320 18.39 -18.57 -18.82
C THR A 320 18.46 -19.70 -17.79
N GLN A 321 19.48 -19.70 -16.93
CA GLN A 321 19.63 -20.67 -15.85
C GLN A 321 18.57 -20.49 -14.73
N GLU A 322 18.28 -19.25 -14.32
CA GLU A 322 17.25 -18.95 -13.29
C GLU A 322 15.82 -19.29 -13.74
N VAL A 323 15.52 -19.13 -15.04
CA VAL A 323 14.26 -19.58 -15.66
C VAL A 323 14.18 -21.10 -15.68
N ILE A 324 15.27 -21.80 -16.02
CA ILE A 324 15.33 -23.26 -16.00
C ILE A 324 15.12 -23.81 -14.57
N ASP A 325 15.73 -23.18 -13.56
CA ASP A 325 15.63 -23.60 -12.16
C ASP A 325 14.24 -23.35 -11.55
N THR A 326 13.46 -22.38 -12.07
CA THR A 326 12.09 -22.07 -11.61
C THR A 326 10.98 -22.73 -12.45
N MET A 327 11.29 -23.23 -13.65
CA MET A 327 10.35 -23.95 -14.52
C MET A 327 9.85 -25.27 -13.94
N GLY A 328 10.51 -25.78 -12.89
CA GLY A 328 10.13 -27.00 -12.17
C GLY A 328 9.24 -26.79 -10.96
N VAL A 329 8.75 -25.59 -10.63
CA VAL A 329 7.96 -25.37 -9.40
C VAL A 329 6.57 -24.82 -9.73
N GLY A 330 5.53 -25.53 -9.31
CA GLY A 330 4.15 -25.07 -9.29
C GLY A 330 3.76 -24.55 -7.91
N ILE A 331 2.71 -23.73 -7.86
CA ILE A 331 2.12 -23.25 -6.60
C ILE A 331 0.71 -23.79 -6.44
N TYR A 332 0.40 -24.18 -5.20
CA TYR A 332 -0.94 -24.53 -4.75
C TYR A 332 -1.35 -23.72 -3.51
N ARG A 333 -2.60 -23.25 -3.50
CA ARG A 333 -3.32 -22.71 -2.35
C ARG A 333 -4.58 -23.54 -2.13
N SER A 334 -4.78 -24.00 -0.89
CA SER A 334 -5.98 -24.76 -0.52
C SER A 334 -7.27 -23.96 -0.75
N VAL A 335 -8.26 -24.60 -1.36
CA VAL A 335 -9.60 -24.03 -1.53
C VAL A 335 -10.27 -23.94 -0.18
N LYS A 336 -10.12 -24.97 0.65
CA LYS A 336 -10.69 -25.00 2.00
C LYS A 336 -10.16 -23.84 2.84
N ASP A 337 -8.85 -23.59 2.83
CA ASP A 337 -8.26 -22.47 3.58
C ASP A 337 -8.82 -21.11 3.12
N ILE A 338 -8.91 -20.90 1.80
CA ILE A 338 -9.51 -19.67 1.25
C ILE A 338 -10.97 -19.56 1.67
N LEU A 339 -11.76 -20.64 1.60
CA LEU A 339 -13.16 -20.67 2.01
C LEU A 339 -13.35 -20.39 3.50
N TYR A 340 -12.55 -21.02 4.37
CA TYR A 340 -12.54 -20.76 5.82
C TYR A 340 -12.31 -19.28 6.11
N TYR A 341 -11.45 -18.63 5.33
CA TYR A 341 -11.15 -17.22 5.48
C TYR A 341 -12.29 -16.30 5.04
N ILE A 342 -12.93 -16.58 3.89
CA ILE A 342 -13.89 -15.65 3.28
C ILE A 342 -15.35 -15.88 3.71
N ILE A 343 -15.75 -17.11 4.02
CA ILE A 343 -17.15 -17.45 4.36
C ILE A 343 -17.70 -16.61 5.55
N PRO A 344 -16.96 -16.42 6.66
CA PRO A 344 -17.45 -15.62 7.79
C PRO A 344 -17.84 -14.20 7.38
N TYR A 345 -17.00 -13.56 6.55
CA TYR A 345 -17.28 -12.21 6.05
C TYR A 345 -18.47 -12.20 5.07
N LEU A 346 -18.54 -13.16 4.16
CA LEU A 346 -19.65 -13.24 3.19
C LEU A 346 -21.00 -13.50 3.90
N LYS A 347 -20.99 -14.24 5.02
CA LYS A 347 -22.14 -14.39 5.92
C LYS A 347 -22.51 -13.07 6.58
N GLU A 348 -21.55 -12.34 7.14
CA GLU A 348 -21.78 -11.02 7.75
C GLU A 348 -22.41 -10.03 6.74
N LYS A 349 -21.91 -10.02 5.50
CA LYS A 349 -22.44 -9.19 4.41
C LYS A 349 -23.73 -9.73 3.78
N LYS A 350 -24.31 -10.81 4.30
CA LYS A 350 -25.54 -11.46 3.81
C LYS A 350 -25.47 -11.90 2.34
N VAL A 351 -24.26 -12.06 1.79
CA VAL A 351 -24.04 -12.68 0.48
C VAL A 351 -24.33 -14.17 0.58
N LEU A 352 -23.87 -14.80 1.66
CA LEU A 352 -24.23 -16.16 2.05
C LEU A 352 -25.26 -16.11 3.19
N LYS A 353 -26.31 -16.92 3.10
CA LYS A 353 -27.42 -16.91 4.06
C LYS A 353 -27.44 -18.21 4.84
N SER A 354 -27.55 -18.14 6.16
CA SER A 354 -27.64 -19.35 7.00
C SER A 354 -28.89 -20.19 6.75
N SER A 355 -29.95 -19.60 6.19
CA SER A 355 -31.17 -20.30 5.78
C SER A 355 -31.02 -21.11 4.48
N ASP A 356 -29.98 -20.83 3.69
CA ASP A 356 -29.65 -21.50 2.43
C ASP A 356 -28.15 -21.78 2.43
N PRO A 357 -27.70 -22.83 3.14
CA PRO A 357 -26.28 -23.10 3.36
C PRO A 357 -25.61 -23.75 2.14
N THR A 358 -25.97 -23.35 0.92
CA THR A 358 -25.39 -23.88 -0.33
C THR A 358 -24.51 -22.83 -1.01
N ILE A 359 -23.24 -23.18 -1.22
CA ILE A 359 -22.26 -22.37 -1.93
C ILE A 359 -22.06 -22.96 -3.33
N HIS A 360 -22.27 -22.13 -4.35
CA HIS A 360 -22.08 -22.50 -5.73
C HIS A 360 -20.68 -22.05 -6.17
N LEU A 361 -19.76 -23.00 -6.38
CA LEU A 361 -18.39 -22.74 -6.77
C LEU A 361 -18.20 -22.97 -8.26
N ARG A 362 -17.68 -21.96 -8.94
CA ARG A 362 -17.27 -22.06 -10.34
C ARG A 362 -15.76 -22.15 -10.42
N VAL A 363 -15.26 -23.19 -11.06
CA VAL A 363 -13.83 -23.39 -11.38
C VAL A 363 -13.58 -22.91 -12.81
N SER A 364 -12.42 -22.28 -13.02
CA SER A 364 -11.99 -21.82 -14.34
C SER A 364 -10.47 -21.86 -14.44
N GLY A 365 -9.93 -21.99 -15.64
CA GLY A 365 -8.50 -21.92 -15.88
C GLY A 365 -8.18 -21.30 -17.23
N ASP A 366 -6.96 -20.79 -17.36
CA ASP A 366 -6.45 -20.16 -18.60
C ASP A 366 -4.91 -20.23 -18.63
N GLY A 367 -4.36 -20.55 -19.79
CA GLY A 367 -2.94 -20.55 -20.07
C GLY A 367 -2.51 -19.30 -20.85
N ARG A 368 -1.49 -18.60 -20.34
CA ARG A 368 -1.05 -17.32 -20.90
C ARG A 368 0.45 -17.25 -21.11
N ASN A 369 0.86 -16.69 -22.25
CA ASN A 369 2.26 -16.30 -22.48
C ASN A 369 2.60 -15.10 -21.59
N VAL A 370 3.62 -15.25 -20.77
CA VAL A 370 4.04 -14.26 -19.77
C VAL A 370 5.32 -13.52 -20.22
N GLY A 371 6.13 -14.17 -21.06
CA GLY A 371 7.27 -13.56 -21.76
C GLY A 371 7.38 -14.10 -23.19
N ARG A 372 8.54 -13.91 -23.83
CA ARG A 372 8.77 -14.43 -25.19
C ARG A 372 8.79 -15.97 -25.24
N LYS A 373 9.23 -16.63 -24.16
CA LYS A 373 9.44 -18.09 -24.11
C LYS A 373 8.71 -18.81 -22.96
N ILE A 374 8.12 -18.09 -22.01
CA ILE A 374 7.51 -18.67 -20.81
C ILE A 374 5.98 -18.54 -20.89
N LYS A 375 5.29 -19.66 -20.68
CA LYS A 375 3.84 -19.73 -20.50
C LYS A 375 3.54 -20.08 -19.05
N HIS A 376 2.49 -19.49 -18.49
CA HIS A 376 1.95 -19.90 -17.20
C HIS A 376 0.55 -20.42 -17.39
N VAL A 377 0.15 -21.37 -16.55
CA VAL A 377 -1.22 -21.86 -16.46
C VAL A 377 -1.75 -21.51 -15.08
N MET A 378 -2.92 -20.88 -15.05
CA MET A 378 -3.60 -20.45 -13.84
C MET A 378 -4.94 -21.15 -13.73
N ILE A 379 -5.25 -21.66 -12.53
CA ILE A 379 -6.55 -22.20 -12.17
C ILE A 379 -7.10 -21.38 -11.02
N THR A 380 -8.37 -21.01 -11.15
CA THR A 380 -9.09 -20.15 -10.21
C THR A 380 -10.42 -20.77 -9.84
N PHE A 381 -10.98 -20.34 -8.71
CA PHE A 381 -12.38 -20.55 -8.41
C PHE A 381 -13.04 -19.26 -7.95
N MET A 382 -14.36 -19.19 -8.07
CA MET A 382 -15.17 -18.08 -7.56
C MET A 382 -16.48 -18.58 -6.94
N ILE A 383 -17.11 -17.74 -6.11
CA ILE A 383 -18.42 -18.02 -5.49
C ILE A 383 -19.52 -17.34 -6.31
N LEU A 384 -20.38 -18.13 -6.96
CA LEU A 384 -21.49 -17.64 -7.79
C LEU A 384 -22.55 -16.90 -6.97
N ASN A 385 -22.73 -17.25 -5.68
CA ASN A 385 -23.63 -16.53 -4.79
C ASN A 385 -23.31 -15.03 -4.70
N HIS A 386 -22.06 -14.62 -4.96
CA HIS A 386 -21.67 -13.21 -4.98
C HIS A 386 -21.94 -12.55 -6.35
N ILE A 387 -23.23 -12.38 -6.68
CA ILE A 387 -23.73 -11.94 -8.01
C ILE A 387 -23.03 -10.69 -8.54
N GLU A 388 -22.86 -9.66 -7.70
CA GLU A 388 -22.23 -8.39 -8.11
C GLU A 388 -20.75 -8.51 -8.48
N ARG A 389 -20.10 -9.65 -8.20
CA ARG A 389 -18.64 -9.82 -8.31
C ARG A 389 -18.20 -10.80 -9.40
N HIS A 390 -19.13 -11.36 -10.17
CA HIS A 390 -18.85 -12.33 -11.23
C HIS A 390 -17.76 -11.87 -12.22
N HIS A 391 -17.74 -10.58 -12.56
CA HIS A 391 -16.81 -10.00 -13.54
C HIS A 391 -15.58 -9.28 -12.93
N HIS A 392 -15.38 -9.38 -11.62
CA HIS A 392 -14.24 -8.75 -10.95
C HIS A 392 -13.11 -9.76 -10.73
N ALA A 393 -11.97 -9.50 -11.38
CA ALA A 393 -10.77 -10.35 -11.33
C ALA A 393 -10.29 -10.70 -9.91
N ASP A 394 -10.48 -9.82 -8.92
CA ASP A 394 -10.04 -10.05 -7.55
C ASP A 394 -10.88 -11.10 -6.79
N TYR A 395 -12.08 -11.42 -7.29
CA TYR A 395 -12.99 -12.43 -6.72
C TYR A 395 -12.88 -13.80 -7.41
N HIS A 396 -11.97 -13.92 -8.37
CA HIS A 396 -11.52 -15.19 -8.95
C HIS A 396 -10.23 -15.57 -8.22
N TYR A 397 -10.32 -16.46 -7.24
CA TYR A 397 -9.20 -16.82 -6.36
C TYR A 397 -8.31 -17.85 -7.02
N THR A 398 -7.05 -17.52 -7.29
CA THR A 398 -6.09 -18.46 -7.87
C THR A 398 -5.79 -19.60 -6.89
N THR A 399 -6.07 -20.85 -7.23
CA THR A 399 -5.71 -22.01 -6.40
C THR A 399 -4.40 -22.63 -6.89
N VAL A 400 -4.18 -22.66 -8.21
CA VAL A 400 -2.98 -23.25 -8.80
C VAL A 400 -2.40 -22.29 -9.83
N LEU A 401 -1.08 -22.15 -9.80
CA LEU A 401 -0.31 -21.37 -10.76
C LEU A 401 1.03 -22.05 -11.01
N TYR A 402 1.34 -22.36 -12.27
CA TYR A 402 2.61 -23.00 -12.63
C TYR A 402 3.13 -22.55 -13.99
N PRO A 403 4.47 -22.57 -14.19
CA PRO A 403 5.08 -22.36 -15.48
C PRO A 403 4.95 -23.63 -16.33
N GLY A 404 4.55 -23.48 -17.58
CA GLY A 404 4.36 -24.59 -18.50
C GLY A 404 3.20 -24.38 -19.45
N THR A 405 2.89 -25.44 -20.19
CA THR A 405 1.76 -25.44 -21.12
C THR A 405 0.57 -26.21 -20.55
N GLU A 406 -0.61 -25.96 -21.10
CA GLU A 406 -1.81 -26.74 -20.82
C GLU A 406 -1.61 -28.14 -21.39
N ASN A 407 -1.32 -29.11 -20.53
CA ASN A 407 -1.12 -30.50 -20.88
C ASN A 407 -1.85 -31.36 -19.84
N TYR A 408 -2.57 -32.38 -20.31
CA TYR A 408 -3.42 -33.23 -19.48
C TYR A 408 -2.67 -33.80 -18.28
N HIS A 409 -1.55 -34.50 -18.49
CA HIS A 409 -0.78 -35.12 -17.41
C HIS A 409 -0.17 -34.12 -16.44
N THR A 410 0.13 -32.90 -16.92
CA THR A 410 0.66 -31.83 -16.05
C THR A 410 -0.41 -31.28 -15.15
N LEU A 411 -1.61 -31.06 -15.70
CA LEU A 411 -2.78 -30.67 -14.93
C LEU A 411 -3.20 -31.78 -13.96
N GLU A 412 -3.25 -33.04 -14.38
CA GLU A 412 -3.56 -34.20 -13.53
C GLU A 412 -2.66 -34.26 -12.30
N PHE A 413 -1.35 -34.10 -12.50
CA PHE A 413 -0.38 -34.12 -11.41
C PHE A 413 -0.57 -32.94 -10.44
N ILE A 414 -0.57 -31.70 -10.95
CA ILE A 414 -0.58 -30.51 -10.09
C ILE A 414 -1.95 -30.26 -9.44
N LEU A 415 -3.04 -30.66 -10.11
CA LEU A 415 -4.40 -30.49 -9.59
C LEU A 415 -4.78 -31.57 -8.59
N ASN A 416 -4.01 -32.65 -8.41
CA ASN A 416 -4.41 -33.73 -7.50
C ASN A 416 -4.85 -33.27 -6.10
N PRO A 417 -4.11 -32.38 -5.38
CA PRO A 417 -4.57 -31.84 -4.10
C PRO A 417 -5.89 -31.05 -4.22
N PHE A 418 -6.02 -30.24 -5.26
CA PHE A 418 -7.21 -29.43 -5.55
C PHE A 418 -8.44 -30.29 -5.83
N LEU A 419 -8.29 -31.34 -6.65
CA LEU A 419 -9.37 -32.28 -6.99
C LEU A 419 -9.88 -33.03 -5.77
N ASN A 420 -8.97 -33.50 -4.90
CA ASN A 420 -9.33 -34.16 -3.65
C ASN A 420 -10.09 -33.22 -2.69
N GLU A 421 -9.69 -31.95 -2.60
CA GLU A 421 -10.42 -30.96 -1.82
C GLU A 421 -11.82 -30.69 -2.38
N LEU A 422 -11.96 -30.51 -3.69
CA LEU A 422 -13.26 -30.31 -4.34
C LEU A 422 -14.19 -31.52 -4.18
N GLU A 423 -13.68 -32.74 -4.32
CA GLU A 423 -14.45 -33.98 -4.09
C GLU A 423 -14.90 -34.06 -2.62
N SER A 424 -14.03 -33.73 -1.67
CA SER A 424 -14.39 -33.63 -0.26
C SER A 424 -15.44 -32.54 0.00
N LEU A 425 -15.36 -31.38 -0.65
CA LEU A 425 -16.33 -30.29 -0.48
C LEU A 425 -17.71 -30.70 -1.02
N LYS A 426 -17.73 -31.36 -2.19
CA LYS A 426 -18.98 -31.85 -2.79
C LYS A 426 -19.66 -32.91 -1.90
N ASN A 427 -18.89 -33.86 -1.38
CA ASN A 427 -19.45 -35.01 -0.67
C ASN A 427 -19.73 -34.73 0.82
N ASN A 428 -18.88 -33.94 1.47
CA ASN A 428 -18.90 -33.78 2.93
C ASN A 428 -19.26 -32.34 3.37
N GLY A 429 -19.29 -31.37 2.46
CA GLY A 429 -19.44 -29.97 2.80
C GLY A 429 -18.22 -29.37 3.51
N LEU A 430 -18.41 -28.19 4.11
CA LEU A 430 -17.43 -27.49 4.92
C LEU A 430 -18.11 -26.82 6.10
N GLU A 431 -17.73 -27.19 7.33
CA GLU A 431 -18.26 -26.56 8.53
C GLU A 431 -17.50 -25.26 8.85
N VAL A 432 -18.18 -24.12 8.77
CA VAL A 432 -17.59 -22.81 9.05
C VAL A 432 -18.57 -21.96 9.86
N ALA A 433 -18.09 -21.41 10.99
CA ALA A 433 -18.88 -20.56 11.89
C ALA A 433 -20.21 -21.22 12.34
N GLY A 434 -20.12 -22.52 12.71
CA GLY A 434 -21.24 -23.33 13.22
C GLY A 434 -22.29 -23.71 12.19
N ILE A 435 -21.98 -23.60 10.89
CA ILE A 435 -22.87 -23.96 9.79
C ILE A 435 -22.12 -24.92 8.86
N LEU A 436 -22.73 -26.06 8.56
CA LEU A 436 -22.28 -26.96 7.52
C LEU A 436 -22.73 -26.40 6.16
N TRP A 437 -21.77 -25.92 5.36
CA TRP A 437 -22.02 -25.44 4.01
C TRP A 437 -21.91 -26.58 3.00
N ASN A 438 -22.91 -26.73 2.15
CA ASN A 438 -22.94 -27.66 1.03
C ASN A 438 -22.41 -26.97 -0.24
N PHE A 439 -21.89 -27.75 -1.18
CA PHE A 439 -21.25 -27.22 -2.38
C PHE A 439 -21.84 -27.78 -3.67
N GLU A 440 -22.25 -26.87 -4.55
CA GLU A 440 -22.51 -27.17 -5.95
C GLU A 440 -21.34 -26.67 -6.81
N LEU A 441 -20.80 -27.54 -7.65
CA LEU A 441 -19.61 -27.26 -8.44
C LEU A 441 -19.99 -27.03 -9.90
N TYR A 442 -19.32 -26.07 -10.52
CA TYR A 442 -19.45 -25.70 -11.93
C TYR A 442 -18.07 -25.53 -12.55
N PHE A 443 -17.96 -25.74 -13.85
CA PHE A 443 -16.72 -25.54 -14.60
C PHE A 443 -16.97 -24.78 -15.90
N SER A 444 -16.09 -23.85 -16.21
CA SER A 444 -16.11 -23.09 -17.46
C SER A 444 -14.71 -22.61 -17.79
N SER A 445 -14.31 -22.68 -19.05
CA SER A 445 -13.05 -22.14 -19.54
C SER A 445 -13.16 -21.91 -21.05
N ASP A 446 -12.09 -21.41 -21.67
CA ASP A 446 -11.97 -21.51 -23.13
C ASP A 446 -11.98 -22.99 -23.57
N TRP A 447 -12.30 -23.22 -24.86
CA TRP A 447 -12.52 -24.57 -25.38
C TRP A 447 -11.30 -25.48 -25.26
N LYS A 448 -10.09 -24.92 -25.39
CA LYS A 448 -8.87 -25.73 -25.36
C LYS A 448 -8.62 -26.23 -23.95
N PHE A 449 -8.66 -25.33 -22.95
CA PHE A 449 -8.53 -25.72 -21.55
C PHE A 449 -9.67 -26.67 -21.13
N LEU A 450 -10.90 -26.39 -21.59
CA LEU A 450 -12.08 -27.20 -21.29
C LEU A 450 -11.91 -28.63 -21.80
N ALA A 451 -11.54 -28.78 -23.08
CA ALA A 451 -11.34 -30.08 -23.70
C ALA A 451 -10.25 -30.89 -22.98
N ILE A 452 -9.13 -30.25 -22.62
CA ILE A 452 -8.04 -30.91 -21.87
C ILE A 452 -8.56 -31.40 -20.52
N CYS A 453 -9.24 -30.55 -19.74
CA CYS A 453 -9.73 -30.94 -18.42
C CYS A 453 -10.82 -32.02 -18.45
N LEU A 454 -11.55 -32.16 -19.55
CA LEU A 454 -12.55 -33.22 -19.73
C LEU A 454 -11.99 -34.47 -20.41
N GLY A 455 -10.68 -34.49 -20.69
CA GLY A 455 -10.04 -35.59 -21.39
C GLY A 455 -10.58 -35.79 -22.80
N LEU A 456 -11.08 -34.73 -23.44
CA LEU A 456 -11.55 -34.76 -24.83
C LEU A 456 -10.39 -34.68 -25.81
N ASN A 457 -10.64 -35.18 -27.01
CA ASN A 457 -9.81 -34.91 -28.17
C ASN A 457 -9.85 -33.41 -28.56
N GLY A 458 -8.97 -33.03 -29.48
CA GLY A 458 -8.89 -31.63 -29.93
C GLY A 458 -10.17 -31.15 -30.64
N PRO A 459 -10.40 -29.82 -30.72
CA PRO A 459 -11.58 -29.22 -31.35
C PRO A 459 -11.75 -29.55 -32.84
N THR A 460 -10.69 -30.06 -33.48
CA THR A 460 -10.68 -30.47 -34.88
C THR A 460 -11.05 -31.94 -35.09
N SER A 461 -11.30 -32.71 -34.03
CA SER A 461 -11.70 -34.11 -34.11
C SER A 461 -13.10 -34.31 -34.69
N ASN A 462 -13.44 -35.57 -35.01
CA ASN A 462 -14.80 -35.90 -35.44
C ASN A 462 -15.83 -35.72 -34.32
N TYR A 463 -15.48 -36.07 -33.07
CA TYR A 463 -16.34 -35.97 -31.89
C TYR A 463 -15.71 -35.02 -30.88
N PHE A 464 -16.04 -33.73 -31.00
CA PHE A 464 -15.41 -32.67 -30.21
C PHE A 464 -16.29 -32.21 -29.03
N CYS A 465 -17.58 -32.54 -29.04
CA CYS A 465 -18.56 -31.95 -28.13
C CYS A 465 -18.53 -32.60 -26.73
N PRO A 466 -18.46 -31.83 -25.63
CA PRO A 466 -18.53 -32.37 -24.27
C PRO A 466 -19.94 -32.80 -23.86
N TRP A 467 -21.00 -32.30 -24.51
CA TRP A 467 -22.38 -32.52 -24.10
C TRP A 467 -23.12 -33.62 -24.88
N CYS A 468 -22.78 -33.80 -26.16
CA CYS A 468 -23.45 -34.78 -27.03
C CYS A 468 -22.47 -35.57 -27.89
N SER A 469 -22.98 -36.59 -28.58
CA SER A 469 -22.22 -37.49 -29.45
C SER A 469 -22.21 -37.03 -30.92
N CYS A 470 -22.48 -35.75 -31.20
CA CYS A 470 -22.48 -35.21 -32.55
C CYS A 470 -21.10 -35.42 -33.22
N SER A 471 -21.12 -36.00 -34.42
CA SER A 471 -19.96 -36.04 -35.29
C SER A 471 -19.94 -34.85 -36.26
N LYS A 472 -18.75 -34.43 -36.71
CA LYS A 472 -18.61 -33.38 -37.73
C LYS A 472 -19.41 -33.62 -39.01
N ASN A 473 -19.60 -34.89 -39.39
CA ASN A 473 -20.32 -35.26 -40.60
C ASN A 473 -21.83 -35.01 -40.49
N GLN A 474 -22.35 -34.82 -39.28
CA GLN A 474 -23.77 -34.62 -39.00
C GLN A 474 -24.15 -33.15 -38.87
N HIS A 475 -23.22 -32.21 -39.07
CA HIS A 475 -23.49 -30.77 -38.99
C HIS A 475 -24.46 -30.26 -40.08
N ASN A 476 -24.66 -31.01 -41.16
CA ASN A 476 -25.63 -30.67 -42.21
C ASN A 476 -27.06 -31.11 -41.88
N ASP A 477 -27.24 -31.96 -40.88
CA ASP A 477 -28.52 -32.56 -40.54
C ASP A 477 -29.25 -31.72 -39.48
N LEU A 478 -29.91 -30.67 -39.95
CA LEU A 478 -30.70 -29.76 -39.11
C LEU A 478 -31.97 -30.41 -38.53
N SER A 479 -32.31 -31.64 -38.93
CA SER A 479 -33.44 -32.36 -38.35
C SER A 479 -33.14 -32.93 -36.96
N LYS A 480 -31.85 -33.04 -36.60
CA LYS A 480 -31.41 -33.57 -35.31
C LYS A 480 -31.43 -32.50 -34.23
N ASP A 481 -32.03 -32.85 -33.10
CA ASP A 481 -32.02 -32.05 -31.88
C ASP A 481 -30.96 -32.59 -30.91
N TRP A 482 -29.74 -32.06 -31.00
CA TRP A 482 -28.64 -32.47 -30.12
C TRP A 482 -28.82 -31.90 -28.71
N ARG A 483 -29.22 -32.76 -27.77
CA ARG A 483 -29.41 -32.43 -26.34
C ARG A 483 -28.15 -32.75 -25.54
N ILE A 484 -28.07 -32.25 -24.30
CA ILE A 484 -27.07 -32.73 -23.34
C ILE A 484 -27.42 -34.17 -22.94
N GLU A 485 -26.68 -35.13 -23.47
CA GLU A 485 -26.93 -36.58 -23.28
C GLU A 485 -25.78 -37.30 -22.57
N LYS A 486 -24.57 -36.74 -22.63
CA LYS A 486 -23.39 -37.34 -22.00
C LYS A 486 -23.53 -37.33 -20.48
N ASN A 487 -23.12 -38.42 -19.84
CA ASN A 487 -23.15 -38.58 -18.39
C ASN A 487 -21.73 -38.71 -17.82
N MET A 488 -21.43 -37.96 -16.76
CA MET A 488 -20.09 -37.93 -16.17
C MET A 488 -19.66 -39.28 -15.59
N GLU A 489 -20.56 -40.02 -14.93
CA GLU A 489 -20.26 -41.32 -14.32
C GLU A 489 -19.92 -42.38 -15.38
N GLN A 490 -20.64 -42.36 -16.50
CA GLN A 490 -20.35 -43.23 -17.65
C GLN A 490 -18.99 -42.91 -18.26
N ILE A 491 -18.67 -41.62 -18.43
CA ILE A 491 -17.37 -41.19 -18.95
C ILE A 491 -16.25 -41.63 -18.02
N VAL A 492 -16.38 -41.42 -16.71
CA VAL A 492 -15.34 -41.79 -15.73
C VAL A 492 -15.07 -43.29 -15.76
N THR A 493 -16.11 -44.11 -15.92
CA THR A 493 -15.98 -45.57 -15.91
C THR A 493 -15.43 -46.10 -17.24
N ASN A 494 -15.94 -45.62 -18.38
CA ASN A 494 -15.68 -46.19 -19.71
C ASN A 494 -15.31 -45.12 -20.76
N TYR A 495 -14.47 -44.14 -20.42
CA TYR A 495 -14.15 -43.02 -21.34
C TYR A 495 -13.70 -43.46 -22.73
N LYS A 496 -13.03 -44.61 -22.85
CA LYS A 496 -12.57 -45.17 -24.14
C LYS A 496 -13.71 -45.51 -25.09
N ASP A 497 -14.88 -45.85 -24.56
CA ASP A 497 -16.08 -46.20 -25.32
C ASP A 497 -16.98 -44.98 -25.56
N VAL A 498 -16.71 -43.85 -24.90
CA VAL A 498 -17.47 -42.62 -25.09
C VAL A 498 -16.84 -41.77 -26.18
N ASN A 499 -17.62 -41.53 -27.24
CA ASN A 499 -17.20 -40.72 -28.38
C ASN A 499 -16.60 -39.38 -27.97
N GLY A 500 -15.34 -39.18 -28.35
CA GLY A 500 -14.60 -37.95 -28.16
C GLY A 500 -13.63 -37.93 -26.98
N HIS A 501 -13.74 -38.85 -26.03
CA HIS A 501 -12.85 -38.89 -24.86
C HIS A 501 -11.61 -39.77 -25.12
N ILE A 502 -10.45 -39.27 -24.72
CA ILE A 502 -9.14 -39.92 -24.83
C ILE A 502 -8.47 -40.11 -23.46
N HIS A 503 -8.95 -39.39 -22.45
CA HIS A 503 -8.54 -39.49 -21.05
C HIS A 503 -9.77 -39.39 -20.14
N PRO A 504 -9.69 -39.85 -18.87
CA PRO A 504 -10.74 -39.56 -17.90
C PRO A 504 -10.82 -38.04 -17.62
N PRO A 505 -12.01 -37.50 -17.33
CA PRO A 505 -12.16 -36.11 -16.92
C PRO A 505 -11.46 -35.82 -15.59
N LEU A 506 -10.68 -34.74 -15.52
CA LEU A 506 -10.04 -34.28 -14.29
C LEU A 506 -11.09 -33.86 -13.26
N PHE A 507 -12.12 -33.12 -13.71
CA PHE A 507 -13.24 -32.67 -12.87
C PHE A 507 -14.39 -33.68 -12.84
N LYS A 508 -14.08 -34.97 -12.57
CA LYS A 508 -15.04 -36.09 -12.53
C LYS A 508 -16.25 -35.88 -11.60
N MET A 509 -16.12 -35.00 -10.61
CA MET A 509 -17.15 -34.66 -9.63
C MET A 509 -18.12 -33.57 -10.11
N ILE A 510 -17.92 -32.96 -11.28
CA ILE A 510 -18.81 -31.93 -11.84
C ILE A 510 -19.70 -32.58 -12.90
N ALA A 511 -21.01 -32.39 -12.81
CA ALA A 511 -21.95 -32.95 -13.79
C ALA A 511 -21.76 -32.30 -15.17
N ILE A 512 -22.11 -33.02 -16.25
CA ILE A 512 -21.92 -32.53 -17.62
C ILE A 512 -22.74 -31.27 -17.90
N ASP A 513 -23.92 -31.15 -17.32
CA ASP A 513 -24.74 -29.94 -17.42
C ASP A 513 -24.27 -28.81 -16.52
N HIS A 514 -23.32 -29.04 -15.61
CA HIS A 514 -22.61 -28.02 -14.84
C HIS A 514 -21.28 -27.59 -15.48
N ILE A 515 -21.02 -28.07 -16.71
CA ILE A 515 -19.95 -27.58 -17.58
C ILE A 515 -20.56 -26.59 -18.57
N ILE A 516 -20.17 -25.32 -18.47
CA ILE A 516 -20.71 -24.21 -19.26
C ILE A 516 -19.62 -23.68 -20.21
N PHE A 517 -19.95 -23.47 -21.48
CA PHE A 517 -19.02 -22.83 -22.42
C PHE A 517 -18.86 -21.34 -22.11
N ASP A 518 -17.68 -20.79 -22.43
CA ASP A 518 -17.43 -19.36 -22.30
C ASP A 518 -18.11 -18.56 -23.44
N GLU A 519 -19.04 -17.69 -23.08
CA GLU A 519 -19.77 -16.86 -24.05
C GLU A 519 -18.90 -15.78 -24.68
N LEU A 520 -17.84 -15.32 -23.99
CA LEU A 520 -16.88 -14.39 -24.57
C LEU A 520 -16.20 -15.05 -25.78
N HIS A 521 -15.68 -16.26 -25.60
CA HIS A 521 -15.05 -16.98 -26.71
C HIS A 521 -16.04 -17.40 -27.81
N VAL A 522 -17.31 -17.67 -27.50
CA VAL A 522 -18.36 -17.83 -28.53
C VAL A 522 -18.40 -16.60 -29.42
N PHE A 523 -18.48 -15.41 -28.83
CA PHE A 523 -18.50 -14.15 -29.57
C PHE A 523 -17.25 -13.95 -30.42
N LEU A 524 -16.06 -14.11 -29.81
CA LEU A 524 -14.79 -13.89 -30.49
C LEU A 524 -14.62 -14.84 -31.68
N ARG A 525 -14.82 -16.15 -31.48
CA ARG A 525 -14.55 -17.18 -32.50
C ARG A 525 -15.57 -17.22 -33.61
N ILE A 526 -16.84 -16.96 -33.33
CA ILE A 526 -17.87 -16.89 -34.37
C ILE A 526 -17.69 -15.61 -35.18
N THR A 527 -17.38 -14.47 -34.56
CA THR A 527 -17.11 -13.23 -35.30
C THR A 527 -15.90 -13.36 -36.22
N ASP A 528 -14.84 -14.07 -35.80
CA ASP A 528 -13.70 -14.41 -36.68
C ASP A 528 -14.18 -15.19 -37.91
N ARG A 529 -15.02 -16.21 -37.72
CA ARG A 529 -15.58 -17.00 -38.83
C ARG A 529 -16.47 -16.16 -39.75
N LEU A 530 -17.25 -15.24 -39.18
CA LEU A 530 -18.09 -14.28 -39.90
C LEU A 530 -17.26 -13.34 -40.79
N TRP A 531 -16.14 -12.86 -40.27
CA TRP A 531 -15.21 -12.00 -40.99
C TRP A 531 -14.44 -12.76 -42.09
N GLU A 532 -14.06 -14.01 -41.83
CA GLU A 532 -13.33 -14.83 -42.80
C GLU A 532 -14.09 -15.02 -44.12
N LEU A 533 -15.42 -15.14 -44.10
CA LEU A 533 -16.21 -15.25 -45.34
C LEU A 533 -16.05 -14.02 -46.22
N VAL A 534 -16.10 -12.83 -45.62
CA VAL A 534 -15.93 -11.56 -46.36
C VAL A 534 -14.59 -11.56 -47.09
N LEU A 535 -13.50 -11.91 -46.38
CA LEU A 535 -12.17 -11.97 -46.98
C LEU A 535 -12.04 -13.10 -48.00
N ALA A 536 -12.60 -14.28 -47.72
CA ALA A 536 -12.54 -15.43 -48.60
C ALA A 536 -13.28 -15.19 -49.92
N GLU A 537 -14.44 -14.56 -49.90
CA GLU A 537 -15.17 -14.18 -51.11
C GLU A 537 -14.40 -13.16 -51.94
N ILE A 538 -13.88 -12.10 -51.31
CA ILE A 538 -13.09 -11.08 -52.02
C ILE A 538 -11.86 -11.70 -52.67
N LYS A 539 -11.18 -12.62 -51.97
CA LYS A 539 -10.05 -13.39 -52.51
C LYS A 539 -10.48 -14.31 -53.65
N GLY A 540 -11.58 -15.04 -53.49
CA GLY A 540 -12.11 -15.98 -54.49
C GLY A 540 -12.53 -15.31 -55.80
N HIS A 541 -12.95 -14.04 -55.75
CA HIS A 541 -13.25 -13.23 -56.93
C HIS A 541 -12.03 -12.48 -57.50
N ASN A 542 -10.81 -12.73 -57.01
CA ASN A 542 -9.59 -12.01 -57.36
C ASN A 542 -9.67 -10.48 -57.14
N LEU A 543 -10.52 -10.04 -56.21
CA LEU A 543 -10.72 -8.62 -55.87
C LEU A 543 -9.85 -8.18 -54.69
N PHE A 544 -9.04 -9.07 -54.12
CA PHE A 544 -8.18 -8.78 -52.96
C PHE A 544 -6.88 -8.04 -53.36
N ASN A 545 -7.04 -6.85 -53.94
CA ASN A 545 -5.96 -5.95 -54.36
C ASN A 545 -5.79 -4.76 -53.41
N ASP A 546 -4.85 -3.85 -53.71
CA ASP A 546 -4.56 -2.67 -52.87
C ASP A 546 -5.78 -1.76 -52.69
N LEU A 547 -6.57 -1.56 -53.76
CA LEU A 547 -7.78 -0.72 -53.70
C LEU A 547 -8.80 -1.28 -52.70
N THR A 548 -9.09 -2.59 -52.77
CA THR A 548 -10.04 -3.22 -51.84
C THR A 548 -9.51 -3.21 -50.41
N ARG A 549 -8.20 -3.43 -50.20
CA ARG A 549 -7.57 -3.29 -48.89
C ARG A 549 -7.72 -1.87 -48.34
N GLU A 550 -7.51 -0.84 -49.15
CA GLU A 550 -7.72 0.56 -48.76
C GLU A 550 -9.17 0.85 -48.38
N VAL A 551 -10.15 0.32 -49.13
CA VAL A 551 -11.58 0.48 -48.80
C VAL A 551 -11.88 -0.11 -47.43
N ILE A 552 -11.37 -1.31 -47.13
CA ILE A 552 -11.53 -1.96 -45.82
C ILE A 552 -10.88 -1.11 -44.73
N ILE A 553 -9.64 -0.63 -44.94
CA ILE A 553 -8.92 0.21 -43.96
C ILE A 553 -9.69 1.51 -43.68
N LYS A 554 -10.17 2.21 -44.71
CA LYS A 554 -10.94 3.46 -44.56
C LYS A 554 -12.25 3.22 -43.80
N GLU A 555 -12.91 2.10 -44.05
CA GLU A 555 -14.13 1.75 -43.32
C GLU A 555 -13.85 1.38 -41.86
N MET A 556 -12.75 0.67 -41.57
CA MET A 556 -12.30 0.42 -40.20
C MET A 556 -11.94 1.72 -39.46
N GLN A 557 -11.29 2.66 -40.14
CA GLN A 557 -10.99 4.00 -39.60
C GLN A 557 -12.27 4.78 -39.28
N ARG A 558 -13.30 4.71 -40.13
CA ARG A 558 -14.62 5.30 -39.85
C ARG A 558 -15.23 4.74 -38.56
N LEU A 559 -15.02 3.45 -38.29
CA LEU A 559 -15.46 2.77 -37.07
C LEU A 559 -14.53 3.01 -35.87
N LYS A 560 -13.44 3.78 -36.03
CA LYS A 560 -12.40 3.98 -35.01
C LYS A 560 -11.78 2.65 -34.55
N VAL A 561 -11.55 1.74 -35.50
CA VAL A 561 -10.89 0.45 -35.30
C VAL A 561 -9.50 0.50 -35.94
N PRO A 562 -8.40 0.38 -35.17
CA PRO A 562 -7.05 0.28 -35.73
C PRO A 562 -6.89 -1.03 -36.51
N PHE A 563 -6.70 -0.93 -37.83
CA PHE A 563 -6.65 -2.10 -38.70
C PHE A 563 -5.69 -1.88 -39.87
N TYR A 564 -4.80 -2.86 -40.09
CA TYR A 564 -3.76 -2.81 -41.11
C TYR A 564 -3.61 -4.17 -41.78
N PHE A 565 -3.15 -4.15 -43.02
CA PHE A 565 -2.71 -5.34 -43.77
C PHE A 565 -1.19 -5.32 -43.93
N TRP A 566 -0.56 -6.48 -43.87
CA TRP A 566 0.86 -6.64 -44.21
C TRP A 566 1.08 -7.98 -44.92
N GLU A 567 2.13 -8.06 -45.73
CA GLU A 567 2.51 -9.32 -46.37
C GLU A 567 3.46 -10.09 -45.44
N ASN A 568 3.16 -11.37 -45.23
CA ASN A 568 4.06 -12.27 -44.53
C ASN A 568 5.28 -12.56 -45.42
N LYS A 569 6.47 -12.22 -44.94
CA LYS A 569 7.73 -12.35 -45.71
C LYS A 569 8.08 -13.77 -46.13
N VAL A 570 7.54 -14.79 -45.46
CA VAL A 570 7.84 -16.20 -45.70
C VAL A 570 6.79 -16.83 -46.62
N SER A 571 5.51 -16.63 -46.30
CA SER A 571 4.43 -17.28 -47.04
C SER A 571 3.90 -16.45 -48.21
N HIS A 572 4.34 -15.19 -48.34
CA HIS A 572 3.80 -14.20 -49.29
C HIS A 572 2.27 -13.99 -49.17
N ASN A 573 1.68 -14.46 -48.08
CA ASN A 573 0.27 -14.29 -47.80
C ASN A 573 0.03 -12.97 -47.07
N TRP A 574 -1.06 -12.30 -47.43
CA TRP A 574 -1.52 -11.13 -46.71
C TRP A 574 -2.14 -11.49 -45.36
N GLU A 575 -1.56 -10.94 -44.31
CA GLU A 575 -2.03 -10.97 -42.93
C GLU A 575 -2.69 -9.62 -42.57
N TYR A 576 -3.43 -9.63 -41.46
CA TYR A 576 -4.18 -8.46 -41.01
C TYR A 576 -4.27 -8.38 -39.49
N THR A 577 -4.53 -7.18 -38.97
CA THR A 577 -4.62 -6.92 -37.54
C THR A 577 -5.71 -7.79 -36.91
N SER A 578 -5.35 -8.59 -35.90
CA SER A 578 -6.34 -9.35 -35.14
C SER A 578 -7.21 -8.40 -34.31
N LEU A 579 -8.53 -8.45 -34.53
CA LEU A 579 -9.50 -7.61 -33.83
C LEU A 579 -9.68 -8.06 -32.38
N VAL A 580 -9.66 -7.13 -31.43
CA VAL A 580 -10.02 -7.37 -30.02
C VAL A 580 -11.54 -7.33 -29.82
N GLY A 581 -12.04 -7.78 -28.66
CA GLY A 581 -13.48 -7.94 -28.39
C GLY A 581 -14.34 -6.72 -28.76
N ASP A 582 -14.00 -5.53 -28.26
CA ASP A 582 -14.77 -4.31 -28.54
C ASP A 582 -14.76 -3.94 -30.03
N ASP A 583 -13.64 -4.16 -30.71
CA ASP A 583 -13.51 -3.86 -32.13
C ASP A 583 -14.27 -4.88 -32.99
N LYS A 584 -14.26 -6.17 -32.59
CA LYS A 584 -15.11 -7.20 -33.21
C LYS A 584 -16.59 -6.81 -33.12
N GLU A 585 -17.05 -6.27 -31.99
CA GLU A 585 -18.45 -5.83 -31.85
C GLU A 585 -18.77 -4.66 -32.78
N LYS A 586 -17.91 -3.64 -32.86
CA LYS A 586 -18.12 -2.52 -33.77
C LYS A 586 -18.18 -2.97 -35.23
N VAL A 587 -17.25 -3.84 -35.64
CA VAL A 587 -17.21 -4.38 -37.01
C VAL A 587 -18.47 -5.20 -37.28
N LEU A 588 -18.82 -6.12 -36.38
CA LEU A 588 -20.01 -6.95 -36.52
C LEU A 588 -21.28 -6.11 -36.72
N ARG A 589 -21.43 -5.02 -35.96
CA ARG A 589 -22.66 -4.21 -35.98
C ARG A 589 -22.69 -3.15 -37.07
N PHE A 590 -21.55 -2.55 -37.41
CA PHE A 590 -21.55 -1.27 -38.14
C PHE A 590 -20.71 -1.26 -39.41
N PHE A 591 -20.00 -2.33 -39.75
CA PHE A 591 -19.21 -2.38 -40.99
C PHE A 591 -20.11 -2.33 -42.23
N ASN A 592 -19.83 -1.40 -43.13
CA ASN A 592 -20.63 -1.20 -44.33
C ASN A 592 -20.27 -2.20 -45.44
N LEU A 593 -20.94 -3.36 -45.43
CA LEU A 593 -20.76 -4.43 -46.43
C LEU A 593 -21.08 -4.00 -47.88
N LYS A 594 -21.84 -2.92 -48.09
CA LYS A 594 -22.15 -2.41 -49.45
C LYS A 594 -20.92 -1.86 -50.17
N LEU A 595 -19.85 -1.56 -49.43
CA LEU A 595 -18.58 -1.13 -50.02
C LEU A 595 -17.86 -2.28 -50.75
N LEU A 596 -18.15 -3.53 -50.39
CA LEU A 596 -17.44 -4.71 -50.87
C LEU A 596 -18.32 -5.62 -51.74
N PHE A 597 -19.64 -5.60 -51.55
CA PHE A 597 -20.57 -6.52 -52.19
C PHE A 597 -21.76 -5.81 -52.82
N LYS A 598 -22.35 -6.44 -53.86
CA LYS A 598 -23.64 -6.03 -54.43
C LYS A 598 -24.71 -5.97 -53.35
N THR A 599 -25.69 -5.08 -53.50
CA THR A 599 -26.73 -4.79 -52.49
C THR A 599 -27.44 -6.04 -51.96
N SER A 600 -27.79 -7.01 -52.80
CA SER A 600 -28.44 -8.26 -52.37
C SER A 600 -27.52 -9.11 -51.49
N ARG A 601 -26.26 -9.29 -51.89
CA ARG A 601 -25.25 -10.04 -51.12
C ARG A 601 -24.91 -9.35 -49.80
N ALA A 602 -24.71 -8.03 -49.82
CA ALA A 602 -24.48 -7.24 -48.62
C ALA A 602 -25.63 -7.36 -47.63
N LYS A 603 -26.90 -7.35 -48.10
CA LYS A 603 -28.08 -7.56 -47.24
C LYS A 603 -28.11 -8.97 -46.63
N LEU A 604 -27.73 -10.00 -47.38
CA LEU A 604 -27.69 -11.38 -46.89
C LEU A 604 -26.64 -11.55 -45.78
N ILE A 605 -25.39 -11.11 -46.02
CA ILE A 605 -24.33 -11.17 -45.01
C ILE A 605 -24.69 -10.29 -43.80
N ARG A 606 -25.32 -9.12 -44.04
CA ARG A 606 -25.78 -8.24 -42.97
C ARG A 606 -26.79 -8.96 -42.07
N LYS A 607 -27.80 -9.61 -42.66
CA LYS A 607 -28.82 -10.39 -41.92
C LYS A 607 -28.15 -11.46 -41.05
N LEU A 608 -27.18 -12.19 -41.59
CA LEU A 608 -26.46 -13.24 -40.85
C LEU A 608 -25.75 -12.68 -39.60
N TRP A 609 -25.02 -11.59 -39.75
CA TRP A 609 -24.29 -10.96 -38.65
C TRP A 609 -25.22 -10.32 -37.62
N ASP A 610 -26.31 -9.70 -38.05
CA ASP A 610 -27.30 -9.07 -37.16
C ASP A 610 -28.04 -10.11 -36.32
N GLN A 611 -28.46 -11.23 -36.93
CA GLN A 611 -29.07 -12.35 -36.22
C GLN A 611 -28.10 -12.99 -35.22
N PHE A 612 -26.82 -13.18 -35.60
CA PHE A 612 -25.82 -13.66 -34.65
C PHE A 612 -25.68 -12.72 -33.45
N TYR A 613 -25.60 -11.41 -33.68
CA TYR A 613 -25.50 -10.43 -32.61
C TYR A 613 -26.73 -10.43 -31.70
N GLN A 614 -27.93 -10.60 -32.26
CA GLN A 614 -29.17 -10.75 -31.49
C GLN A 614 -29.13 -11.99 -30.59
N ILE A 615 -28.74 -13.14 -31.13
CA ILE A 615 -28.55 -14.37 -30.35
C ILE A 615 -27.54 -14.14 -29.23
N TYR A 616 -26.36 -13.56 -29.54
CA TYR A 616 -25.33 -13.26 -28.55
C TYR A 616 -25.85 -12.36 -27.41
N CYS A 617 -26.67 -11.36 -27.73
CA CYS A 617 -27.32 -10.53 -26.71
C CYS A 617 -28.31 -11.35 -25.87
N ALA A 618 -29.11 -12.21 -26.51
CA ALA A 618 -30.12 -13.03 -25.86
C ALA A 618 -29.50 -14.02 -24.85
N ILE A 619 -28.39 -14.70 -25.17
CA ILE A 619 -27.73 -15.62 -24.21
C ILE A 619 -27.22 -14.91 -22.96
N ARG A 620 -26.92 -13.61 -23.06
CA ARG A 620 -26.42 -12.77 -21.95
C ARG A 620 -27.53 -12.14 -21.12
N ASP A 621 -28.78 -12.23 -21.57
CA ASP A 621 -29.95 -11.75 -20.86
C ASP A 621 -30.63 -12.89 -20.11
N ASN A 622 -30.69 -12.77 -18.79
CA ASN A 622 -31.28 -13.77 -17.90
C ASN A 622 -32.80 -13.90 -18.08
N ASN A 623 -33.44 -12.94 -18.75
CA ASN A 623 -34.88 -12.95 -19.02
C ASN A 623 -35.23 -13.60 -20.37
N THR A 624 -34.23 -13.96 -21.18
CA THR A 624 -34.45 -14.63 -22.46
C THR A 624 -35.20 -15.94 -22.25
N ASP A 625 -36.21 -16.17 -23.09
CA ASP A 625 -36.92 -17.43 -23.15
C ASP A 625 -36.05 -18.50 -23.85
N PRO A 626 -35.72 -19.63 -23.19
CA PRO A 626 -34.86 -20.66 -23.77
C PRO A 626 -35.41 -21.24 -25.08
N GLU A 627 -36.71 -21.50 -25.18
CA GLU A 627 -37.31 -22.05 -26.40
C GLU A 627 -37.24 -21.07 -27.56
N GLN A 628 -37.51 -19.78 -27.31
CA GLN A 628 -37.29 -18.73 -28.31
C GLN A 628 -35.82 -18.66 -28.76
N LEU A 629 -34.86 -18.76 -27.83
CA LEU A 629 -33.44 -18.76 -28.16
C LEU A 629 -33.06 -19.96 -29.03
N LYS A 630 -33.60 -21.15 -28.73
CA LYS A 630 -33.41 -22.37 -29.53
C LYS A 630 -33.85 -22.15 -30.97
N ILE A 631 -35.07 -21.66 -31.17
CA ILE A 631 -35.63 -21.39 -32.50
C ILE A 631 -34.76 -20.40 -33.26
N GLN A 632 -34.40 -19.27 -32.63
CA GLN A 632 -33.54 -18.25 -33.25
C GLN A 632 -32.17 -18.80 -33.65
N ALA A 633 -31.56 -19.63 -32.80
CA ALA A 633 -30.24 -20.19 -33.06
C ALA A 633 -30.27 -21.22 -34.20
N LEU A 634 -31.32 -22.05 -34.29
CA LEU A 634 -31.53 -22.98 -35.40
C LEU A 634 -31.80 -22.25 -36.72
N ASP A 635 -32.64 -21.21 -36.70
CA ASP A 635 -32.91 -20.36 -37.87
C ASP A 635 -31.63 -19.69 -38.37
N TRP A 636 -30.80 -19.21 -37.44
CA TRP A 636 -29.51 -18.63 -37.77
C TRP A 636 -28.53 -19.66 -38.34
N LEU A 637 -28.47 -20.88 -37.80
CA LEU A 637 -27.64 -21.95 -38.35
C LEU A 637 -28.11 -22.34 -39.76
N SER A 638 -29.42 -22.38 -40.01
CA SER A 638 -29.98 -22.59 -41.35
C SER A 638 -29.53 -21.49 -42.32
N LEU A 639 -29.58 -20.22 -41.91
CA LEU A 639 -29.06 -19.11 -42.69
C LEU A 639 -27.55 -19.25 -42.93
N PHE A 640 -26.77 -19.57 -41.90
CA PHE A 640 -25.33 -19.79 -41.99
C PHE A 640 -24.97 -20.87 -43.02
N LEU A 641 -25.74 -21.96 -43.07
CA LEU A 641 -25.56 -23.08 -43.98
C LEU A 641 -26.26 -22.92 -45.34
N THR A 642 -26.64 -21.69 -45.73
CA THR A 642 -27.27 -21.43 -47.04
C THR A 642 -26.39 -22.00 -48.16
N PRO A 643 -26.85 -23.00 -48.92
CA PRO A 643 -26.04 -23.66 -49.93
C PRO A 643 -25.89 -22.79 -51.18
N SER A 644 -24.81 -22.99 -51.92
CA SER A 644 -24.67 -22.45 -53.27
C SER A 644 -25.66 -23.12 -54.22
N GLN A 645 -26.21 -22.37 -55.17
CA GLN A 645 -27.17 -22.85 -56.16
C GLN A 645 -26.64 -22.63 -57.58
N GLY A 646 -26.99 -23.53 -58.50
CA GLY A 646 -26.53 -23.49 -59.90
C GLY A 646 -25.13 -24.07 -60.12
N ASP A 647 -24.71 -24.13 -61.38
CA ASP A 647 -23.38 -24.64 -61.78
C ASP A 647 -22.29 -23.61 -61.47
N PRO A 648 -21.26 -23.93 -60.64
CA PRO A 648 -20.12 -23.06 -60.36
C PRO A 648 -19.38 -22.55 -61.60
N ASN A 649 -19.42 -23.29 -62.70
CA ASN A 649 -18.78 -22.91 -63.96
C ASN A 649 -19.62 -21.91 -64.77
N ASN A 650 -20.90 -21.73 -64.42
CA ASN A 650 -21.80 -20.78 -65.09
C ASN A 650 -22.12 -19.59 -64.18
N LEU A 651 -21.28 -18.55 -64.27
CA LEU A 651 -21.39 -17.31 -63.50
C LEU A 651 -22.72 -16.56 -63.68
N LYS A 652 -23.52 -16.85 -64.72
CA LYS A 652 -24.84 -16.21 -64.93
C LYS A 652 -25.93 -16.85 -64.08
N THR A 653 -25.82 -18.12 -63.75
CA THR A 653 -26.82 -18.89 -62.99
C THR A 653 -26.35 -19.26 -61.58
N PHE A 654 -25.05 -19.15 -61.31
CA PHE A 654 -24.49 -19.47 -60.00
C PHE A 654 -24.83 -18.41 -58.95
N VAL A 655 -25.44 -18.84 -57.85
CA VAL A 655 -25.68 -18.03 -56.66
C VAL A 655 -24.86 -18.63 -55.52
N GLN A 656 -23.82 -17.91 -55.10
CA GLN A 656 -22.95 -18.35 -54.02
C GLN A 656 -23.72 -18.43 -52.68
N GLY A 657 -23.59 -19.55 -51.98
CA GLY A 657 -24.08 -19.77 -50.61
C GLY A 657 -23.29 -18.99 -49.57
N LEU A 658 -23.47 -19.27 -48.27
CA LEU A 658 -22.70 -18.65 -47.18
C LEU A 658 -21.58 -19.58 -46.71
N TYR A 659 -21.88 -20.56 -45.85
CA TYR A 659 -20.88 -21.48 -45.30
C TYR A 659 -21.24 -22.94 -45.54
N LEU A 660 -20.19 -23.77 -45.59
CA LEU A 660 -20.30 -25.22 -45.65
C LEU A 660 -20.48 -25.81 -44.23
N PRO A 661 -21.12 -26.99 -44.10
CA PRO A 661 -21.23 -27.70 -42.82
C PRO A 661 -19.89 -27.98 -42.13
N SER A 662 -18.81 -28.15 -42.89
CA SER A 662 -17.45 -28.33 -42.37
C SER A 662 -16.88 -27.09 -41.68
N GLN A 663 -17.50 -25.92 -41.88
CA GLN A 663 -17.10 -24.65 -41.27
C GLN A 663 -17.85 -24.36 -39.95
N VAL A 664 -18.78 -25.23 -39.55
CA VAL A 664 -19.40 -25.19 -38.21
C VAL A 664 -18.32 -25.52 -37.17
N THR A 665 -17.99 -24.52 -36.36
CA THR A 665 -17.00 -24.65 -35.29
C THR A 665 -17.63 -25.24 -34.01
N PRO A 666 -16.84 -25.75 -33.06
CA PRO A 666 -17.36 -26.21 -31.78
C PRO A 666 -18.20 -25.17 -31.03
N TYR A 667 -17.81 -23.90 -31.11
CA TYR A 667 -18.57 -22.81 -30.51
C TYR A 667 -19.91 -22.53 -31.22
N ILE A 668 -19.99 -22.69 -32.54
CA ILE A 668 -21.26 -22.60 -33.27
C ILE A 668 -22.19 -23.73 -32.83
N HIS A 669 -21.68 -24.95 -32.78
CA HIS A 669 -22.46 -26.11 -32.32
C HIS A 669 -22.95 -25.93 -30.89
N ALA A 670 -22.06 -25.53 -29.96
CA ALA A 670 -22.41 -25.31 -28.57
C ALA A 670 -23.47 -24.20 -28.40
N LEU A 671 -23.32 -23.08 -29.12
CA LEU A 671 -24.30 -21.99 -29.10
C LEU A 671 -25.69 -22.45 -29.56
N VAL A 672 -25.75 -23.17 -30.68
CA VAL A 672 -27.02 -23.55 -31.32
C VAL A 672 -27.75 -24.64 -30.54
N TYR A 673 -27.03 -25.69 -30.15
CA TYR A 673 -27.66 -26.89 -29.60
C TYR A 673 -27.68 -26.93 -28.07
N HIS A 674 -26.72 -26.29 -27.40
CA HIS A 674 -26.58 -26.37 -25.94
C HIS A 674 -26.79 -25.03 -25.24
N GLY A 675 -26.70 -23.90 -25.93
CA GLY A 675 -26.85 -22.57 -25.33
C GLY A 675 -28.20 -22.36 -24.65
N TRP A 676 -29.29 -22.77 -25.31
CA TRP A 676 -30.63 -22.65 -24.75
C TRP A 676 -30.86 -23.60 -23.56
N GLU A 677 -30.40 -24.85 -23.65
CA GLU A 677 -30.55 -25.84 -22.58
C GLU A 677 -29.75 -25.44 -21.32
N LEU A 678 -28.53 -24.93 -21.52
CA LEU A 678 -27.72 -24.41 -20.42
C LEU A 678 -28.33 -23.13 -19.82
N LEU A 679 -28.93 -22.26 -20.64
CA LEU A 679 -29.64 -21.08 -20.14
C LEU A 679 -30.85 -21.48 -19.27
N GLU A 680 -31.61 -22.49 -19.70
CA GLU A 680 -32.74 -23.03 -18.95
C GLU A 680 -32.30 -23.59 -17.59
N LYS A 681 -31.30 -24.48 -17.60
CA LYS A 681 -30.77 -25.12 -16.38
C LYS A 681 -30.13 -24.12 -15.41
N HIS A 682 -29.47 -23.08 -15.91
CA HIS A 682 -28.71 -22.11 -15.09
C HIS A 682 -29.36 -20.74 -15.00
N LYS A 683 -30.69 -20.65 -15.20
CA LYS A 683 -31.45 -19.38 -15.19
C LYS A 683 -31.22 -18.53 -13.93
N ARG A 684 -30.96 -19.17 -12.79
CA ARG A 684 -30.60 -18.49 -11.51
C ARG A 684 -29.43 -17.52 -11.67
N TRP A 685 -28.43 -17.89 -12.46
CA TRP A 685 -27.20 -17.12 -12.65
C TRP A 685 -27.16 -16.41 -13.99
N GLY A 686 -27.71 -17.06 -15.03
CA GLY A 686 -27.51 -16.71 -16.43
C GLY A 686 -26.13 -17.13 -16.94
N LEU A 687 -25.99 -17.25 -18.28
CA LEU A 687 -24.73 -17.73 -18.88
C LEU A 687 -23.57 -16.73 -18.72
N LYS A 688 -23.89 -15.43 -18.63
CA LYS A 688 -22.89 -14.38 -18.41
C LYS A 688 -22.11 -14.57 -17.10
N ALA A 689 -22.70 -15.21 -16.08
CA ALA A 689 -22.00 -15.53 -14.84
C ALA A 689 -20.84 -16.52 -15.03
N PHE A 690 -20.85 -17.27 -16.14
CA PHE A 690 -19.85 -18.27 -16.53
C PHE A 690 -18.81 -17.76 -17.54
N SER A 691 -18.79 -16.44 -17.78
CA SER A 691 -17.80 -15.76 -18.62
C SER A 691 -16.38 -15.87 -18.09
N CYS A 692 -15.42 -16.19 -18.95
CA CYS A 692 -13.99 -16.23 -18.58
C CYS A 692 -13.30 -14.86 -18.65
N SER A 693 -14.03 -13.79 -18.97
CA SER A 693 -13.48 -12.43 -19.09
C SER A 693 -12.72 -11.94 -17.85
N ALA A 694 -13.17 -12.34 -16.65
CA ALA A 694 -12.53 -11.95 -15.40
C ALA A 694 -11.20 -12.70 -15.17
N VAL A 695 -11.13 -13.96 -15.59
CA VAL A 695 -9.92 -14.79 -15.53
C VAL A 695 -8.88 -14.25 -16.51
N GLU A 696 -9.28 -13.93 -17.74
CA GLU A 696 -8.40 -13.27 -18.73
C GLU A 696 -7.86 -11.94 -18.22
N LYS A 697 -8.73 -11.11 -17.61
CA LYS A 697 -8.33 -9.83 -17.01
C LYS A 697 -7.34 -10.05 -15.86
N LYS A 698 -7.56 -11.06 -15.02
CA LYS A 698 -6.66 -11.42 -13.92
C LYS A 698 -5.29 -11.82 -14.45
N ASN A 699 -5.24 -12.71 -15.45
CA ASN A 699 -4.00 -13.08 -16.14
C ASN A 699 -3.31 -11.85 -16.75
N HIS A 700 -4.05 -10.97 -17.44
CA HIS A 700 -3.49 -9.73 -17.99
C HIS A 700 -2.88 -8.83 -16.91
N ASN A 701 -3.58 -8.64 -15.79
CA ASN A 701 -3.12 -7.83 -14.67
C ASN A 701 -1.84 -8.42 -14.05
N GLN A 702 -1.79 -9.74 -13.82
CA GLN A 702 -0.58 -10.41 -13.31
C GLN A 702 0.60 -10.22 -14.26
N VAL A 703 0.42 -10.51 -15.56
CA VAL A 703 1.48 -10.35 -16.57
C VAL A 703 1.97 -8.90 -16.64
N SER A 704 1.04 -7.94 -16.66
CA SER A 704 1.39 -6.52 -16.71
C SER A 704 2.14 -6.04 -15.48
N THR A 705 1.83 -6.59 -14.31
CA THR A 705 2.38 -6.17 -13.02
C THR A 705 3.76 -6.75 -12.79
N PHE A 706 3.91 -8.06 -13.00
CA PHE A 706 5.08 -8.82 -12.57
C PHE A 706 6.08 -9.10 -13.68
N PHE A 707 5.73 -8.87 -14.96
CA PHE A 707 6.58 -9.21 -16.10
C PHE A 707 6.78 -8.08 -17.12
N ARG A 708 5.81 -7.18 -17.31
CA ARG A 708 5.98 -6.02 -18.22
C ARG A 708 6.67 -4.81 -17.58
N LYS A 709 6.58 -4.65 -16.26
CA LYS A 709 7.21 -3.53 -15.51
C LYS A 709 8.57 -3.87 -14.92
N THR A 710 9.01 -5.13 -15.01
CA THR A 710 10.20 -5.67 -14.33
C THR A 710 11.09 -6.41 -15.32
N LEU A 711 12.06 -5.69 -15.89
CA LEU A 711 13.37 -6.26 -16.24
C LEU A 711 14.35 -6.20 -15.03
N LYS A 712 13.84 -6.04 -13.81
CA LYS A 712 14.66 -5.80 -12.61
C LYS A 712 14.34 -6.81 -11.51
N ASN A 713 14.96 -7.99 -11.58
CA ASN A 713 15.31 -8.78 -10.39
C ASN A 713 16.42 -8.08 -9.60
N GLY A 714 16.20 -6.83 -9.19
CA GLY A 714 17.08 -6.05 -8.31
C GLY A 714 17.00 -6.49 -6.85
N GLY A 715 16.76 -7.78 -6.60
CA GLY A 715 16.75 -8.41 -5.29
C GLY A 715 17.98 -9.29 -5.10
N ASN A 716 18.52 -9.27 -3.88
CA ASN A 716 19.67 -10.04 -3.42
C ASN A 716 19.63 -11.49 -3.96
N PRO A 717 20.66 -11.94 -4.73
CA PRO A 717 20.73 -13.29 -5.32
C PRO A 717 20.55 -14.42 -4.30
N LEU A 718 20.84 -14.17 -3.03
CA LEU A 718 20.76 -15.15 -1.94
C LEU A 718 19.34 -15.34 -1.35
N LYS A 719 18.31 -14.62 -1.85
CA LYS A 719 16.92 -14.64 -1.31
C LYS A 719 15.80 -14.60 -2.37
N ARG A 720 16.05 -14.98 -3.62
CA ARG A 720 15.07 -14.77 -4.70
C ARG A 720 13.90 -15.76 -4.61
N LYS A 721 12.70 -15.22 -4.38
CA LYS A 721 11.41 -15.93 -4.55
C LYS A 721 11.08 -16.00 -6.05
N SER A 722 10.39 -17.05 -6.48
CA SER A 722 9.94 -17.14 -7.87
C SER A 722 8.84 -16.10 -8.16
N ALA A 723 8.72 -15.64 -9.42
CA ALA A 723 7.72 -14.64 -9.79
C ALA A 723 6.27 -15.11 -9.51
N ILE A 724 6.00 -16.41 -9.71
CA ILE A 724 4.71 -17.02 -9.36
C ILE A 724 4.44 -16.95 -7.84
N GLN A 725 5.47 -17.05 -7.00
CA GLN A 725 5.33 -16.92 -5.54
C GLN A 725 4.99 -15.48 -5.14
N GLU A 726 5.65 -14.50 -5.77
CA GLU A 726 5.34 -13.09 -5.52
C GLU A 726 3.91 -12.72 -5.94
N ILE A 727 3.43 -13.27 -7.06
CA ILE A 727 2.03 -13.12 -7.52
C ILE A 727 1.06 -13.65 -6.48
N ILE A 728 1.28 -14.87 -5.97
CA ILE A 728 0.36 -15.50 -5.03
C ILE A 728 0.40 -14.82 -3.66
N GLU A 729 1.58 -14.36 -3.20
CA GLU A 729 1.69 -13.54 -1.99
C GLU A 729 0.96 -12.19 -2.13
N TYR A 730 1.05 -11.55 -3.30
CA TYR A 730 0.27 -10.35 -3.61
C TYR A 730 -1.24 -10.62 -3.61
N GLU A 731 -1.68 -11.74 -4.18
CA GLU A 731 -3.09 -12.13 -4.11
C GLU A 731 -3.56 -12.43 -2.69
N ASN A 732 -2.74 -13.07 -1.86
CA ASN A 732 -3.04 -13.28 -0.44
C ASN A 732 -3.21 -11.93 0.29
N ARG A 733 -2.36 -10.94 0.01
CA ARG A 733 -2.54 -9.57 0.54
C ARG A 733 -3.80 -8.89 -0.01
N THR A 734 -4.12 -9.10 -1.29
CA THR A 734 -5.35 -8.59 -1.90
C THR A 734 -6.59 -9.19 -1.22
N LEU A 735 -6.57 -10.50 -0.93
CA LEU A 735 -7.60 -11.19 -0.17
C LEU A 735 -7.76 -10.55 1.22
N TYR A 736 -6.65 -10.29 1.91
CA TYR A 736 -6.66 -9.58 3.19
C TYR A 736 -7.35 -8.21 3.10
N TYR A 737 -7.03 -7.41 2.07
CA TYR A 737 -7.60 -6.07 1.90
C TYR A 737 -9.08 -6.03 1.57
N ILE A 738 -9.61 -7.09 0.94
CA ILE A 738 -11.03 -7.22 0.58
C ILE A 738 -11.83 -7.62 1.81
N TYR A 739 -11.34 -8.59 2.56
CA TYR A 739 -12.08 -9.24 3.65
C TYR A 739 -11.81 -8.63 5.04
N ASN A 740 -10.87 -7.68 5.14
CA ASN A 740 -10.68 -6.82 6.30
C ASN A 740 -10.83 -5.36 5.87
N PRO A 741 -12.06 -4.92 5.56
CA PRO A 741 -12.28 -3.55 5.11
C PRO A 741 -11.84 -2.59 6.22
N LEU A 742 -10.93 -1.72 5.83
CA LEU A 742 -10.44 -0.62 6.64
C LEU A 742 -11.58 0.43 6.73
N PRO A 743 -11.95 0.98 7.91
CA PRO A 743 -12.98 2.01 8.05
C PRO A 743 -12.81 3.17 7.06
N GLU A 744 -13.92 3.79 6.66
CA GLU A 744 -13.92 4.88 5.68
C GLU A 744 -13.14 6.10 6.16
N SER A 745 -12.49 6.81 5.22
CA SER A 745 -11.75 8.04 5.53
C SER A 745 -12.68 9.13 6.05
N ILE A 746 -12.32 9.77 7.16
CA ILE A 746 -13.01 10.96 7.67
C ILE A 746 -12.93 12.07 6.61
N LYS A 747 -14.07 12.60 6.16
CA LYS A 747 -14.11 13.72 5.21
C LYS A 747 -13.62 15.01 5.89
N ILE A 748 -12.42 15.48 5.54
CA ILE A 748 -11.87 16.77 6.00
C ILE A 748 -12.34 17.88 5.06
N LYS A 749 -13.12 18.84 5.56
CA LYS A 749 -13.42 20.08 4.84
C LYS A 749 -12.26 21.07 5.04
N LYS A 750 -11.56 21.44 3.96
CA LYS A 750 -10.51 22.48 4.00
C LYS A 750 -11.16 23.86 3.89
N LEU A 751 -11.12 24.65 4.96
CA LEU A 751 -11.60 26.01 5.01
C LEU A 751 -10.40 26.97 5.06
N ARG A 752 -10.42 28.04 4.26
CA ARG A 752 -9.42 29.11 4.33
C ARG A 752 -10.03 30.31 5.04
N ILE A 753 -9.41 30.72 6.14
CA ILE A 753 -9.69 32.02 6.77
C ILE A 753 -8.75 33.02 6.09
N LYS A 754 -9.31 34.11 5.53
CA LYS A 754 -8.54 35.18 4.87
C LYS A 754 -7.95 36.13 5.88
#